data_AF-A0A812M820-F1
#
_entry.id   AF-A0A812M820-F1
#
_cell.length_a   1.000
_cell.length_b   1.000
_cell.length_c   1.000
_cell.angle_alpha   90.00
_cell.angle_beta   90.00
_cell.angle_gamma   90.00
#
_symmetry.space_group_name_H-M   'P 1'
#
loop_
_entity.id
_entity.type
_entity.pdbx_description
1 polymer ?
#
loop_
_entity_poly.entity_id
_entity_poly.type
_entity_poly.pdbx_seq_one_letter_code
_entity_poly.pdbx_strand_id
1 'polypeptide(L)'
;MEENQSWRLSYFPKPLQDTELLSDLKEGAVYFCGRDFALRPALVMRAGRVPFAWDAPRFARLFMFCMEYFLRYMAVPGRVENVVVIIDLQDISYRHMAIPALMELKEVFTHQNAGRVFCFYVCNMPFLVRALVNVVEAAMTERARQKIRFLSDVSQLREDFALNQLERDLGGCREDPFQLALPDPGKSSCMEFADTARDFLRQHGLEHLLDQTGHVRAKAFAESPEQVDLSPEEVSLHSWKAGLAMESIAIQPCLPPGRPVPGSSRQRIAARGVASPPSSAVAASNSRSLGLAVGFAAGLRGLRIVAKRRASRLAWRGRKGHGRLAGVQLQATAAATEATESEADVVVIGSGLAGLTCAGVLAAAGKSVTVLESHYVPGGAAHTFRARAKGIKGDFCFDSGPSLYGGLSGERTSSPLKHVYQILGEEPEWITYDRWNAFIPEGEANAAIGYEEFVSKLLPRFGGPDAPQQWERLMNRIIPMADAICNGPPPSFVREDLGVAATLARYLTKLKSIPGGPQKLSEPFSQFLEDAKVTDPFIKNWMDMFAFLLQGLPSYGAPTSMMAYMMGDMYKKNTCLDFPKGGNEALVGALVRGLEKHGGQVLLKKHVEEVLVEGGRAAGVRLKDGHVIRAPTVVSNADWQVTKSLIKEGSAPELEDYLKTTWKEYKLLKSFIHLHLGFRGDGLPSGHCEEFPAQWGVFNSWSDLEAPRNAVLVSCPSMLDPDLAPPGHHVVHAYTPATEPWEDWADLDEGSSEYKKKKQEARDFLYSAVAKQVPDLEDRVVLELVGTPRTHRRFLRKPSGTYGLRVQAPEMLPGHKTPLEGFHMCGDSTAPGIGVPAVVMSGHICANNIMSVPEHWQILDKIKDWTTELEI
;
A
#
# COMPACT_ATOMS: atom_id res chain seq x y z
N MET A 1 22.68 9.91 22.21
CA MET A 1 22.69 10.78 23.41
C MET A 1 22.70 12.25 23.00
N GLU A 2 23.59 12.67 22.10
CA GLU A 2 23.62 14.02 21.52
C GLU A 2 22.34 14.40 20.74
N GLU A 3 21.78 13.47 19.94
CA GLU A 3 20.49 13.68 19.26
C GLU A 3 19.33 13.94 20.23
N ASN A 4 19.24 13.16 21.33
CA ASN A 4 18.24 13.39 22.37
C ASN A 4 18.44 14.73 23.08
N GLN A 5 19.68 15.13 23.30
CA GLN A 5 19.98 16.43 23.91
C GLN A 5 19.63 17.59 22.96
N SER A 6 19.92 17.46 21.66
CA SER A 6 19.58 18.44 20.63
C SER A 6 18.07 18.60 20.47
N TRP A 7 17.32 17.50 20.41
CA TRP A 7 15.86 17.56 20.41
C TRP A 7 15.32 18.19 21.68
N ARG A 8 15.82 17.79 22.87
CA ARG A 8 15.39 18.37 24.15
C ARG A 8 15.56 19.89 24.17
N LEU A 9 16.68 20.40 23.67
CA LEU A 9 16.95 21.84 23.60
C LEU A 9 16.06 22.55 22.56
N SER A 10 15.65 21.85 21.49
CA SER A 10 14.73 22.38 20.48
C SER A 10 13.26 22.38 20.95
N TYR A 11 12.85 21.33 21.67
CA TYR A 11 11.46 21.09 22.08
C TYR A 11 11.13 21.78 23.41
N PHE A 12 12.10 21.87 24.32
CA PHE A 12 12.03 22.62 25.57
C PHE A 12 13.01 23.80 25.51
N PRO A 13 12.63 24.92 24.88
CA PRO A 13 13.52 26.08 24.73
C PRO A 13 13.89 26.74 26.07
N LYS A 14 13.20 26.37 27.16
CA LYS A 14 13.49 26.76 28.55
C LYS A 14 13.36 25.54 29.47
N PRO A 15 14.13 25.46 30.58
CA PRO A 15 13.93 24.44 31.59
C PRO A 15 12.49 24.48 32.13
N LEU A 16 11.83 23.33 32.21
CA LEU A 16 10.51 23.19 32.85
C LEU A 16 10.65 23.53 34.33
N GLN A 17 9.79 24.40 34.85
CA GLN A 17 9.72 24.61 36.29
C GLN A 17 8.61 23.77 36.92
N ASP A 18 8.88 23.16 38.08
CA ASP A 18 7.92 22.32 38.80
C ASP A 18 6.60 23.06 39.08
N THR A 19 6.66 24.37 39.30
CA THR A 19 5.50 25.25 39.51
C THR A 19 4.60 25.36 38.28
N GLU A 20 5.16 25.24 37.06
CA GLU A 20 4.42 25.28 35.79
C GLU A 20 3.70 23.95 35.51
N LEU A 21 4.21 22.84 36.04
CA LEU A 21 3.64 21.50 35.86
C LEU A 21 2.71 21.10 36.98
N LEU A 22 2.74 21.79 38.13
CA LEU A 22 1.95 21.44 39.30
C LEU A 22 0.43 21.49 39.01
N SER A 23 -0.03 22.44 38.20
CA SER A 23 -1.43 22.47 37.75
C SER A 23 -1.79 21.26 36.91
N ASP A 24 -0.85 20.78 36.09
CA ASP A 24 -1.08 19.71 35.12
C ASP A 24 -1.02 18.33 35.80
N LEU A 25 -0.11 18.17 36.76
CA LEU A 25 -0.05 17.00 37.64
C LEU A 25 -1.33 16.85 38.49
N LYS A 26 -1.94 17.98 38.90
CA LYS A 26 -3.20 18.01 39.65
C LYS A 26 -4.43 17.57 38.84
N GLU A 27 -4.34 17.44 37.53
CA GLU A 27 -5.43 16.86 36.72
C GLU A 27 -5.47 15.34 36.81
N GLY A 28 -4.37 14.70 37.23
CA GLY A 28 -4.31 13.24 37.37
C GLY A 28 -4.37 12.48 36.05
N ALA A 29 -3.99 13.12 34.96
CA ALA A 29 -3.90 12.51 33.64
C ALA A 29 -2.73 11.51 33.53
N VAL A 30 -1.60 11.77 34.22
CA VAL A 30 -0.40 10.92 34.20
C VAL A 30 0.25 10.93 35.59
N TYR A 31 0.46 9.75 36.19
CA TYR A 31 1.07 9.62 37.52
C TYR A 31 1.58 8.20 37.77
N PHE A 32 2.47 8.01 38.75
CA PHE A 32 2.92 6.67 39.14
C PHE A 32 2.01 6.04 40.19
N CYS A 33 1.63 4.79 40.00
CA CYS A 33 0.91 3.99 41.00
C CYS A 33 1.55 2.60 41.14
N GLY A 34 2.08 2.33 42.33
CA GLY A 34 2.57 1.00 42.69
C GLY A 34 3.70 0.47 41.81
N ARG A 35 3.92 -0.84 41.94
CA ARG A 35 4.96 -1.61 41.24
C ARG A 35 4.45 -2.99 40.86
N ASP A 36 5.00 -3.53 39.78
CA ASP A 36 4.74 -4.92 39.40
C ASP A 36 5.60 -5.91 40.21
N PHE A 37 5.45 -7.22 39.99
CA PHE A 37 6.20 -8.25 40.72
C PHE A 37 7.72 -8.21 40.48
N ALA A 38 8.17 -7.55 39.40
CA ALA A 38 9.59 -7.32 39.12
C ALA A 38 10.08 -5.96 39.68
N LEU A 39 9.28 -5.33 40.54
CA LEU A 39 9.54 -4.04 41.19
C LEU A 39 9.62 -2.85 40.24
N ARG A 40 9.17 -3.00 38.99
CA ARG A 40 9.12 -1.91 38.00
C ARG A 40 7.97 -0.95 38.37
N PRO A 41 8.22 0.37 38.43
CA PRO A 41 7.17 1.35 38.65
C PRO A 41 6.09 1.27 37.56
N ALA A 42 4.82 1.40 37.96
CA ALA A 42 3.71 1.53 37.02
C ALA A 42 3.36 3.02 36.82
N LEU A 43 3.50 3.50 35.58
CA LEU A 43 3.04 4.80 35.15
C LEU A 43 1.60 4.66 34.61
N VAL A 44 0.64 5.22 35.31
CA VAL A 44 -0.78 5.22 34.93
C VAL A 44 -1.09 6.48 34.12
N MET A 45 -1.78 6.30 33.00
CA MET A 45 -2.23 7.34 32.09
C MET A 45 -3.74 7.23 31.93
N ARG A 46 -4.49 8.20 32.47
CA ARG A 46 -5.95 8.23 32.41
C ARG A 46 -6.41 9.23 31.36
N ALA A 47 -6.70 8.72 30.17
CA ALA A 47 -7.06 9.55 29.03
C ALA A 47 -8.36 10.34 29.28
N GLY A 48 -9.32 9.79 30.03
CA GLY A 48 -10.55 10.49 30.44
C GLY A 48 -10.33 11.69 31.38
N ARG A 49 -9.15 11.80 32.02
CA ARG A 49 -8.80 12.91 32.92
C ARG A 49 -7.99 14.02 32.22
N VAL A 50 -7.71 13.90 30.91
CA VAL A 50 -7.02 14.95 30.15
C VAL A 50 -8.00 16.08 29.85
N PRO A 51 -7.79 17.31 30.35
CA PRO A 51 -8.69 18.43 30.05
C PRO A 51 -8.72 18.75 28.56
N PHE A 52 -9.91 19.13 28.05
CA PHE A 52 -10.11 19.48 26.63
C PHE A 52 -9.18 20.62 26.14
N ALA A 53 -8.74 21.50 27.03
CA ALA A 53 -7.87 22.63 26.72
C ALA A 53 -6.39 22.26 26.58
N TRP A 54 -6.00 21.00 26.74
CA TRP A 54 -4.62 20.57 26.57
C TRP A 54 -4.28 20.37 25.09
N ASP A 55 -3.17 20.96 24.67
CA ASP A 55 -2.53 20.65 23.41
C ASP A 55 -1.53 19.49 23.58
N ALA A 56 -1.09 18.93 22.45
CA ALA A 56 -0.16 17.81 22.43
C ALA A 56 1.20 18.16 23.11
N PRO A 57 1.79 19.37 22.89
CA PRO A 57 2.99 19.79 23.61
C PRO A 57 2.82 19.79 25.12
N ARG A 58 1.71 20.29 25.68
CA ARG A 58 1.46 20.32 27.13
C ARG A 58 1.43 18.91 27.73
N PHE A 59 0.76 17.97 27.08
CA PHE A 59 0.75 16.57 27.50
C PHE A 59 2.16 15.96 27.45
N ALA A 60 2.93 16.24 26.38
CA ALA A 60 4.30 15.77 26.24
C ALA A 60 5.22 16.30 27.36
N ARG A 61 5.05 17.55 27.83
CA ARG A 61 5.84 18.09 28.97
C ARG A 61 5.59 17.31 30.25
N LEU A 62 4.33 17.05 30.57
CA LEU A 62 3.93 16.30 31.76
C LEU A 62 4.49 14.89 31.73
N PHE A 63 4.37 14.20 30.59
CA PHE A 63 4.89 12.87 30.40
C PHE A 63 6.42 12.83 30.55
N MET A 64 7.14 13.77 29.93
CA MET A 64 8.59 13.87 30.04
C MET A 64 9.05 14.12 31.47
N PHE A 65 8.33 14.96 32.21
CA PHE A 65 8.59 15.16 33.63
C PHE A 65 8.49 13.84 34.42
N CYS A 66 7.42 13.06 34.21
CA CYS A 66 7.28 11.75 34.86
C CYS A 66 8.42 10.80 34.50
N MET A 67 8.88 10.80 33.25
CA MET A 67 10.00 9.94 32.82
C MET A 67 11.35 10.35 33.42
N GLU A 68 11.64 11.65 33.51
CA GLU A 68 12.83 12.15 34.19
C GLU A 68 12.77 11.89 35.70
N TYR A 69 11.59 12.03 36.30
CA TYR A 69 11.35 11.65 37.70
C TYR A 69 11.65 10.16 37.93
N PHE A 70 11.18 9.29 37.01
CA PHE A 70 11.50 7.87 37.05
C PHE A 70 13.02 7.63 36.98
N LEU A 71 13.70 8.20 35.98
CA LEU A 71 15.14 8.00 35.79
C LEU A 71 15.95 8.47 37.00
N ARG A 72 15.53 9.56 37.64
CA ARG A 72 16.26 10.16 38.76
C ARG A 72 15.98 9.51 40.11
N TYR A 73 14.76 9.05 40.36
CA TYR A 73 14.31 8.66 41.70
C TYR A 73 13.79 7.23 41.81
N MET A 74 13.43 6.59 40.69
CA MET A 74 12.80 5.26 40.71
C MET A 74 13.60 4.19 39.98
N ALA A 75 14.47 4.57 39.05
CA ALA A 75 15.37 3.67 38.36
C ALA A 75 16.54 3.28 39.26
N VAL A 76 16.84 1.98 39.30
CA VAL A 76 18.00 1.41 40.00
C VAL A 76 18.88 0.72 38.96
N PRO A 77 20.05 1.28 38.63
CA PRO A 77 20.95 0.70 37.64
C PRO A 77 21.23 -0.80 37.91
N GLY A 78 21.14 -1.63 36.87
CA GLY A 78 21.31 -3.08 36.93
C GLY A 78 20.22 -3.86 37.66
N ARG A 79 19.16 -3.21 38.18
CA ARG A 79 18.07 -3.87 38.93
C ARG A 79 16.68 -3.50 38.41
N VAL A 80 16.38 -2.20 38.33
CA VAL A 80 15.09 -1.66 37.88
C VAL A 80 15.36 -0.54 36.87
N GLU A 81 15.52 -0.91 35.61
CA GLU A 81 15.85 0.03 34.52
C GLU A 81 14.67 0.30 33.59
N ASN A 82 13.53 -0.33 33.89
CA ASN A 82 12.36 -0.35 33.02
C ASN A 82 11.11 0.12 33.78
N VAL A 83 10.17 0.69 33.04
CA VAL A 83 8.86 1.14 33.52
C VAL A 83 7.74 0.36 32.83
N VAL A 84 6.63 0.14 33.53
CA VAL A 84 5.38 -0.36 32.95
C VAL A 84 4.43 0.81 32.76
N VAL A 85 3.74 0.87 31.63
CA VAL A 85 2.75 1.93 31.37
C VAL A 85 1.35 1.32 31.30
N ILE A 86 0.40 1.88 32.03
CA ILE A 86 -1.02 1.49 32.01
C ILE A 86 -1.81 2.64 31.43
N ILE A 87 -2.42 2.43 30.25
CA ILE A 87 -3.28 3.39 29.56
C ILE A 87 -4.72 2.99 29.80
N ASP A 88 -5.40 3.80 30.60
CA ASP A 88 -6.81 3.66 30.94
C ASP A 88 -7.65 4.54 30.01
N LEU A 89 -8.52 3.89 29.22
CA LEU A 89 -9.42 4.55 28.27
C LEU A 89 -10.85 4.71 28.81
N GLN A 90 -11.05 4.54 30.13
CA GLN A 90 -12.32 4.81 30.78
C GLN A 90 -12.75 6.28 30.56
N ASP A 91 -14.06 6.48 30.37
CA ASP A 91 -14.72 7.80 30.21
C ASP A 91 -14.29 8.63 28.98
N ILE A 92 -13.64 8.03 28.00
CA ILE A 92 -13.40 8.68 26.71
C ILE A 92 -14.69 8.76 25.89
N SER A 93 -15.19 9.97 25.63
CA SER A 93 -16.32 10.20 24.72
C SER A 93 -15.88 10.21 23.24
N TYR A 94 -16.68 9.59 22.37
CA TYR A 94 -16.43 9.44 20.92
C TYR A 94 -16.29 10.75 20.14
N ARG A 95 -16.65 11.90 20.74
CA ARG A 95 -16.57 13.23 20.10
C ARG A 95 -15.24 13.95 20.33
N HIS A 96 -14.35 13.47 21.20
CA HIS A 96 -13.22 14.27 21.69
C HIS A 96 -11.90 13.49 21.85
N MET A 97 -11.65 12.52 20.98
CA MET A 97 -10.39 11.76 21.05
C MET A 97 -9.22 12.68 20.66
N ALA A 98 -8.37 13.05 21.61
CA ALA A 98 -7.10 13.74 21.37
C ALA A 98 -6.06 12.77 20.77
N ILE A 99 -6.41 12.13 19.65
CA ILE A 99 -5.52 11.26 18.87
C ILE A 99 -4.19 11.95 18.57
N PRO A 100 -4.13 13.27 18.24
CA PRO A 100 -2.86 13.94 18.02
C PRO A 100 -1.93 13.92 19.24
N ALA A 101 -2.45 14.15 20.45
CA ALA A 101 -1.66 14.11 21.69
C ALA A 101 -1.17 12.69 22.03
N LEU A 102 -2.00 11.67 21.76
CA LEU A 102 -1.60 10.26 21.94
C LEU A 102 -0.65 9.75 20.85
N MET A 103 -0.68 10.33 19.65
CA MET A 103 0.21 9.96 18.53
C MET A 103 1.58 10.61 18.65
N GLU A 104 1.67 11.84 19.16
CA GLU A 104 2.95 12.53 19.42
C GLU A 104 3.78 11.79 20.50
N LEU A 105 3.11 11.13 21.44
CA LEU A 105 3.75 10.22 22.38
C LEU A 105 4.56 9.13 21.68
N LYS A 106 4.14 8.61 20.52
CA LYS A 106 4.88 7.59 19.78
C LYS A 106 6.28 8.09 19.42
N GLU A 107 6.42 9.33 18.97
CA GLU A 107 7.73 9.92 18.64
C GLU A 107 8.59 10.10 19.89
N VAL A 108 8.00 10.60 20.98
CA VAL A 108 8.67 10.76 22.28
C VAL A 108 9.11 9.41 22.86
N PHE A 109 8.27 8.37 22.81
CA PHE A 109 8.57 7.03 23.29
C PHE A 109 9.62 6.31 22.45
N THR A 110 9.60 6.50 21.13
CA THR A 110 10.44 5.74 20.20
C THR A 110 11.85 6.30 20.12
N HIS A 111 12.02 7.62 20.23
CA HIS A 111 13.29 8.27 19.96
C HIS A 111 14.00 8.81 21.23
N GLN A 112 13.29 9.17 22.31
CA GLN A 112 13.82 10.17 23.27
C GLN A 112 14.16 9.68 24.70
N ASN A 113 13.79 8.45 25.10
CA ASN A 113 13.90 8.03 26.51
C ASN A 113 14.97 6.96 26.78
N ALA A 114 15.81 7.21 27.79
CA ALA A 114 16.90 6.34 28.24
C ALA A 114 16.45 5.15 29.10
N GLY A 115 15.19 5.12 29.56
CA GLY A 115 14.58 3.98 30.25
C GLY A 115 13.73 3.16 29.28
N ARG A 116 13.87 1.83 29.28
CA ARG A 116 13.11 1.00 28.35
C ARG A 116 11.71 0.77 28.93
N VAL A 117 10.69 1.30 28.28
CA VAL A 117 9.31 0.85 28.54
C VAL A 117 9.27 -0.66 28.31
N PHE A 118 8.94 -1.41 29.36
CA PHE A 118 8.83 -2.86 29.31
C PHE A 118 7.58 -3.27 28.53
N CYS A 119 6.43 -2.76 28.96
CA CYS A 119 5.13 -3.09 28.39
C CYS A 119 4.15 -1.92 28.58
N PHE A 120 3.25 -1.77 27.62
CA PHE A 120 2.05 -0.96 27.68
C PHE A 120 0.84 -1.87 27.89
N TYR A 121 0.03 -1.60 28.90
CA TYR A 121 -1.27 -2.21 29.09
C TYR A 121 -2.35 -1.21 28.68
N VAL A 122 -3.22 -1.56 27.74
CA VAL A 122 -4.33 -0.72 27.32
C VAL A 122 -5.62 -1.34 27.83
N CYS A 123 -6.34 -0.66 28.72
CA CYS A 123 -7.51 -1.20 29.40
C CYS A 123 -8.73 -0.26 29.34
N ASN A 124 -9.87 -0.76 29.85
CA ASN A 124 -11.16 -0.04 29.87
C ASN A 124 -11.60 0.56 28.52
N MET A 125 -11.26 -0.12 27.42
CA MET A 125 -11.55 0.36 26.07
C MET A 125 -13.06 0.41 25.80
N PRO A 126 -13.58 1.55 25.28
CA PRO A 126 -14.95 1.63 24.78
C PRO A 126 -15.22 0.57 23.71
N PHE A 127 -16.48 0.13 23.58
CA PHE A 127 -16.87 -0.96 22.66
C PHE A 127 -16.31 -0.81 21.24
N LEU A 128 -16.34 0.41 20.69
CA LEU A 128 -15.87 0.70 19.33
C LEU A 128 -14.34 0.57 19.21
N VAL A 129 -13.57 0.97 20.23
CA VAL A 129 -12.12 0.77 20.27
C VAL A 129 -11.81 -0.72 20.41
N ARG A 130 -12.54 -1.43 21.29
CA ARG A 130 -12.39 -2.87 21.49
C ARG A 130 -12.65 -3.68 20.21
N ALA A 131 -13.63 -3.28 19.39
CA ALA A 131 -13.91 -3.91 18.10
C ALA A 131 -12.76 -3.75 17.10
N LEU A 132 -11.96 -2.69 17.21
CA LEU A 132 -10.81 -2.40 16.35
C LEU A 132 -9.52 -3.06 16.82
N VAL A 133 -9.43 -3.49 18.10
CA VAL A 133 -8.21 -4.09 18.67
C VAL A 133 -7.72 -5.27 17.84
N ASN A 134 -8.61 -6.19 17.43
CA ASN A 134 -8.21 -7.37 16.64
C ASN A 134 -7.59 -6.97 15.28
N VAL A 135 -8.04 -5.85 14.70
CA VAL A 135 -7.50 -5.32 13.44
C VAL A 135 -6.14 -4.67 13.68
N VAL A 136 -6.02 -3.89 14.76
CA VAL A 136 -4.76 -3.23 15.16
C VAL A 136 -3.70 -4.29 15.49
N GLU A 137 -4.04 -5.28 16.32
CA GLU A 137 -3.13 -6.39 16.66
C GLU A 137 -2.70 -7.17 15.42
N ALA A 138 -3.61 -7.44 14.48
CA ALA A 138 -3.30 -8.13 13.23
C ALA A 138 -2.29 -7.36 12.35
N ALA A 139 -2.31 -6.01 12.41
CA ALA A 139 -1.39 -5.13 11.68
C ALA A 139 -0.05 -4.88 12.39
N MET A 140 0.09 -5.28 13.66
CA MET A 140 1.29 -5.03 14.45
C MET A 140 2.40 -6.07 14.20
N THR A 141 3.64 -5.60 14.20
CA THR A 141 4.84 -6.47 14.18
C THR A 141 4.91 -7.31 15.46
N GLU A 142 5.60 -8.45 15.41
CA GLU A 142 5.79 -9.32 16.58
C GLU A 142 6.42 -8.58 17.76
N ARG A 143 7.41 -7.71 17.48
CA ARG A 143 8.06 -6.85 18.47
C ARG A 143 7.08 -5.86 19.12
N ALA A 144 6.11 -5.34 18.36
CA ALA A 144 5.09 -4.44 18.89
C ALA A 144 4.07 -5.18 19.76
N ARG A 145 3.66 -6.40 19.37
CA ARG A 145 2.77 -7.26 20.17
C ARG A 145 3.38 -7.70 21.51
N GLN A 146 4.70 -7.85 21.58
CA GLN A 146 5.39 -8.13 22.84
C GLN A 146 5.40 -6.94 23.81
N LYS A 147 5.27 -5.71 23.29
CA LYS A 147 5.36 -4.47 24.07
C LYS A 147 4.02 -3.82 24.39
N ILE A 148 2.93 -4.20 23.72
CA ILE A 148 1.60 -3.61 23.91
C ILE A 148 0.60 -4.74 24.11
N ARG A 149 -0.10 -4.72 25.24
CA ARG A 149 -1.13 -5.69 25.62
C ARG A 149 -2.47 -4.99 25.73
N PHE A 150 -3.41 -5.35 24.86
CA PHE A 150 -4.79 -4.88 24.93
C PHE A 150 -5.60 -5.78 25.86
N LEU A 151 -6.09 -5.23 26.97
CA LEU A 151 -6.78 -6.00 28.00
C LEU A 151 -8.28 -6.02 27.74
N SER A 152 -8.83 -7.22 27.57
CA SER A 152 -10.29 -7.41 27.49
C SER A 152 -10.99 -7.21 28.84
N ASP A 153 -10.26 -7.43 29.92
CA ASP A 153 -10.65 -7.27 31.33
C ASP A 153 -9.44 -6.73 32.11
N VAL A 154 -9.65 -5.67 32.91
CA VAL A 154 -8.63 -5.07 33.80
C VAL A 154 -8.09 -6.06 34.84
N SER A 155 -8.85 -7.09 35.21
CA SER A 155 -8.41 -8.11 36.16
C SER A 155 -7.14 -8.85 35.71
N GLN A 156 -6.84 -8.85 34.41
CA GLN A 156 -5.62 -9.42 33.82
C GLN A 156 -4.34 -8.72 34.31
N LEU A 157 -4.41 -7.47 34.78
CA LEU A 157 -3.26 -6.80 35.41
C LEU A 157 -2.77 -7.53 36.67
N ARG A 158 -3.61 -8.35 37.32
CA ARG A 158 -3.22 -9.14 38.51
C ARG A 158 -2.19 -10.23 38.21
N GLU A 159 -1.97 -10.56 36.94
CA GLU A 159 -0.89 -11.47 36.53
C GLU A 159 0.48 -10.86 36.81
N ASP A 160 0.61 -9.54 36.67
CA ASP A 160 1.88 -8.83 36.78
C ASP A 160 1.96 -7.97 38.07
N PHE A 161 0.84 -7.71 38.74
CA PHE A 161 0.77 -6.82 39.91
C PHE A 161 0.08 -7.45 41.13
N ALA A 162 0.57 -7.14 42.33
CA ALA A 162 -0.13 -7.43 43.57
C ALA A 162 -1.36 -6.52 43.75
N LEU A 163 -2.40 -7.00 44.43
CA LEU A 163 -3.66 -6.26 44.60
C LEU A 163 -3.48 -4.87 45.24
N ASN A 164 -2.57 -4.73 46.20
CA ASN A 164 -2.28 -3.46 46.87
C ASN A 164 -1.43 -2.49 46.04
N GLN A 165 -0.89 -2.94 44.90
CA GLN A 165 -0.11 -2.12 43.97
C GLN A 165 -0.98 -1.51 42.86
N LEU A 166 -2.23 -1.95 42.71
CA LEU A 166 -3.19 -1.44 41.74
C LEU A 166 -4.38 -0.74 42.42
N GLU A 167 -4.94 0.23 41.71
CA GLU A 167 -6.17 0.92 42.09
C GLU A 167 -7.40 0.02 41.91
N ARG A 168 -8.46 0.25 42.68
CA ARG A 168 -9.67 -0.58 42.65
C ARG A 168 -10.30 -0.72 41.26
N ASP A 169 -10.33 0.36 40.50
CA ASP A 169 -10.88 0.42 39.14
C ASP A 169 -9.92 -0.15 38.07
N LEU A 170 -8.64 -0.31 38.40
CA LEU A 170 -7.66 -1.09 37.65
C LEU A 170 -7.56 -2.55 38.15
N GLY A 171 -8.51 -2.99 38.98
CA GLY A 171 -8.61 -4.37 39.46
C GLY A 171 -7.84 -4.68 40.76
N GLY A 172 -7.25 -3.70 41.44
CA GLY A 172 -6.58 -3.85 42.73
C GLY A 172 -7.46 -3.60 43.95
N CYS A 173 -6.83 -3.28 45.08
CA CYS A 173 -7.51 -2.93 46.34
C CYS A 173 -7.17 -1.53 46.87
N ARG A 174 -6.26 -0.81 46.20
CA ARG A 174 -5.86 0.55 46.58
C ARG A 174 -6.99 1.54 46.28
N GLU A 175 -7.33 2.37 47.26
CA GLU A 175 -8.31 3.46 47.09
C GLU A 175 -7.74 4.59 46.20
N ASP A 176 -8.62 5.36 45.55
CA ASP A 176 -8.27 6.35 44.52
C ASP A 176 -7.12 7.26 44.98
N PRO A 177 -5.95 7.23 44.31
CA PRO A 177 -4.72 7.84 44.80
C PRO A 177 -4.68 9.35 44.68
N PHE A 178 -5.72 10.03 44.20
CA PHE A 178 -5.72 11.50 44.17
C PHE A 178 -5.69 12.18 45.55
N GLN A 179 -5.70 11.39 46.64
CA GLN A 179 -5.42 11.85 48.00
C GLN A 179 -4.00 11.59 48.52
N LEU A 180 -3.05 11.07 47.71
CA LEU A 180 -1.69 10.81 48.17
C LEU A 180 -0.61 11.58 47.37
N ALA A 181 -0.23 12.74 47.93
CA ALA A 181 1.06 13.43 47.84
C ALA A 181 1.69 13.69 46.45
N LEU A 182 1.24 14.75 45.77
CA LEU A 182 2.21 15.65 45.13
C LEU A 182 2.92 16.43 46.26
N PRO A 183 4.25 16.62 46.21
CA PRO A 183 4.94 17.40 47.24
C PRO A 183 4.32 18.79 47.29
N ASP A 184 3.88 19.20 48.49
CA ASP A 184 3.37 20.54 48.74
C ASP A 184 4.51 21.53 48.42
N PRO A 185 4.37 22.39 47.39
CA PRO A 185 5.41 23.34 47.01
C PRO A 185 5.69 24.38 48.12
N GLY A 186 4.82 24.48 49.13
CA GLY A 186 5.01 25.34 50.30
C GLY A 186 5.71 24.67 51.49
N LYS A 187 5.94 23.35 51.47
CA LYS A 187 6.45 22.61 52.64
C LYS A 187 7.46 21.49 52.38
N SER A 188 8.01 21.36 51.18
CA SER A 188 9.07 20.36 50.95
C SER A 188 10.13 20.87 49.98
N SER A 189 11.15 21.53 50.54
CA SER A 189 12.43 21.64 49.83
C SER A 189 13.17 20.33 49.99
N CYS A 190 13.90 19.90 48.96
CA CYS A 190 14.69 18.65 48.92
C CYS A 190 15.76 18.52 50.03
N MET A 191 15.85 19.44 50.99
CA MET A 191 16.80 19.43 52.11
C MET A 191 16.40 18.47 53.24
N GLU A 192 15.10 18.27 53.55
CA GLU A 192 14.70 17.42 54.69
C GLU A 192 14.96 15.91 54.48
N PHE A 193 14.99 15.45 53.23
CA PHE A 193 15.32 14.05 52.91
C PHE A 193 16.79 13.73 53.19
N ALA A 194 17.68 14.71 53.00
CA ALA A 194 19.11 14.58 53.28
C ALA A 194 19.41 14.65 54.79
N ASP A 195 18.62 15.41 55.55
CA ASP A 195 18.74 15.51 57.00
C ASP A 195 18.24 14.22 57.70
N THR A 196 17.15 13.63 57.22
CA THR A 196 16.59 12.38 57.76
C THR A 196 17.51 11.18 57.52
N ALA A 197 18.14 11.09 56.35
CA ALA A 197 19.14 10.07 56.06
C ALA A 197 20.42 10.24 56.92
N ARG A 198 20.83 11.49 57.18
CA ARG A 198 21.96 11.80 58.07
C ARG A 198 21.68 11.38 59.51
N ASP A 199 20.51 11.72 60.06
CA ASP A 199 20.16 11.37 61.44
C ASP A 199 20.00 9.86 61.65
N PHE A 200 19.49 9.14 60.64
CA PHE A 200 19.44 7.69 60.64
C PHE A 200 20.84 7.05 60.67
N LEU A 201 21.77 7.55 59.84
CA LEU A 201 23.15 7.06 59.79
C LEU A 201 23.92 7.38 61.09
N ARG A 202 23.65 8.52 61.73
CA ARG A 202 24.19 8.87 63.06
C ARG A 202 23.69 7.94 64.16
N GLN A 203 22.38 7.69 64.22
CA GLN A 203 21.78 6.82 65.25
C GLN A 203 22.27 5.37 65.17
N HIS A 204 22.73 4.92 64.01
CA HIS A 204 23.17 3.53 63.78
C HIS A 204 24.69 3.39 63.62
N GLY A 205 25.48 4.45 63.88
CA GLY A 205 26.94 4.41 63.86
C GLY A 205 27.57 4.28 62.46
N LEU A 206 26.84 4.63 61.40
CA LEU A 206 27.22 4.47 60.00
C LEU A 206 27.72 5.78 59.36
N GLU A 207 28.17 6.73 60.17
CA GLU A 207 28.59 8.08 59.73
C GLU A 207 29.78 8.08 58.75
N HIS A 208 30.57 7.01 58.73
CA HIS A 208 31.71 6.84 57.81
C HIS A 208 31.29 6.76 56.33
N LEU A 209 30.00 6.54 56.04
CA LEU A 209 29.44 6.53 54.68
C LEU A 209 29.13 7.94 54.16
N LEU A 210 29.28 8.97 54.99
CA LEU A 210 29.16 10.38 54.59
C LEU A 210 30.50 10.90 54.05
N ASP A 211 30.44 11.78 53.05
CA ASP A 211 31.61 12.54 52.60
C ASP A 211 31.89 13.73 53.52
N GLN A 212 32.98 14.44 53.24
CA GLN A 212 33.42 15.58 54.05
C GLN A 212 32.43 16.76 54.03
N THR A 213 31.41 16.72 53.18
CA THR A 213 30.33 17.71 53.08
C THR A 213 29.01 17.24 53.70
N GLY A 214 28.97 16.02 54.28
CA GLY A 214 27.79 15.46 54.92
C GLY A 214 26.79 14.80 53.96
N HIS A 215 27.19 14.51 52.72
CA HIS A 215 26.37 13.77 51.76
C HIS A 215 26.78 12.30 51.71
N VAL A 216 25.84 11.39 51.43
CA VAL A 216 26.12 9.94 51.33
C VAL A 216 27.02 9.69 50.12
N ARG A 217 28.18 9.04 50.32
CA ARG A 217 29.16 8.76 49.25
C ARG A 217 28.56 7.83 48.18
N ALA A 218 28.15 8.37 47.04
CA ALA A 218 27.64 7.61 45.89
C ALA A 218 28.70 6.68 45.23
N LYS A 219 29.99 6.84 45.56
CA LYS A 219 31.11 6.13 44.92
C LYS A 219 31.50 4.78 45.54
N ALA A 220 30.76 4.30 46.54
CA ALA A 220 31.09 3.02 47.23
C ALA A 220 30.52 1.76 46.55
N PHE A 221 29.72 1.89 45.48
CA PHE A 221 29.02 0.75 44.87
C PHE A 221 29.54 0.35 43.47
N ALA A 222 30.61 0.98 42.96
CA ALA A 222 30.98 0.86 41.56
C ALA A 222 32.35 0.24 41.24
N GLU A 223 33.22 -0.07 42.22
CA GLU A 223 34.56 -0.60 41.91
C GLU A 223 34.98 -1.79 42.80
N SER A 224 35.37 -2.90 42.14
CA SER A 224 35.94 -4.18 42.61
C SER A 224 34.97 -5.34 42.95
N PRO A 225 34.75 -6.30 42.02
CA PRO A 225 34.02 -7.54 42.28
C PRO A 225 34.82 -8.66 42.98
N GLU A 226 36.09 -8.46 43.36
CA GLU A 226 36.99 -9.60 43.63
C GLU A 226 37.50 -9.77 45.07
N GLN A 227 37.07 -8.99 46.07
CA GLN A 227 37.55 -9.18 47.44
C GLN A 227 36.52 -8.92 48.53
N VAL A 228 35.39 -9.63 48.53
CA VAL A 228 34.59 -9.86 49.75
C VAL A 228 33.90 -11.22 49.63
N ASP A 229 34.42 -12.24 50.31
CA ASP A 229 33.81 -13.57 50.38
C ASP A 229 32.71 -13.53 51.46
N LEU A 230 31.48 -13.23 51.04
CA LEU A 230 30.28 -13.28 51.89
C LEU A 230 29.26 -14.23 51.27
N SER A 231 28.67 -15.05 52.13
CA SER A 231 27.76 -16.11 51.70
C SER A 231 26.43 -15.53 51.16
N PRO A 232 25.72 -16.23 50.25
CA PRO A 232 24.48 -15.74 49.63
C PRO A 232 23.37 -15.36 50.63
N GLU A 233 23.40 -15.89 51.87
CA GLU A 233 22.44 -15.55 52.92
C GLU A 233 22.70 -14.18 53.57
N GLU A 234 23.95 -13.70 53.60
CA GLU A 234 24.33 -12.41 54.19
C GLU A 234 24.00 -11.22 53.27
N VAL A 235 24.03 -11.45 51.95
CA VAL A 235 23.61 -10.48 50.91
C VAL A 235 22.09 -10.28 50.93
N SER A 236 21.32 -11.33 51.26
CA SER A 236 19.86 -11.28 51.40
C SER A 236 19.42 -10.45 52.61
N LEU A 237 20.16 -10.53 53.72
CA LEU A 237 19.81 -9.80 54.95
C LEU A 237 20.17 -8.30 54.89
N HIS A 238 21.22 -7.91 54.17
CA HIS A 238 21.63 -6.50 54.01
C HIS A 238 20.79 -5.74 52.97
N SER A 239 20.32 -6.42 51.93
CA SER A 239 19.39 -5.82 50.95
C SER A 239 17.98 -5.61 51.52
N TRP A 240 17.58 -6.38 52.54
CA TRP A 240 16.29 -6.22 53.22
C TRP A 240 16.19 -4.99 54.14
N LYS A 241 17.29 -4.56 54.78
CA LYS A 241 17.24 -3.44 55.74
C LYS A 241 17.36 -2.04 55.12
N ALA A 242 17.94 -1.91 53.92
CA ALA A 242 17.97 -0.63 53.20
C ALA A 242 16.63 -0.27 52.55
N GLY A 243 15.77 -1.26 52.25
CA GLY A 243 14.42 -1.05 51.72
C GLY A 243 13.39 -0.58 52.76
N LEU A 244 13.67 -0.75 54.05
CA LEU A 244 12.72 -0.47 55.14
C LEU A 244 12.68 1.00 55.59
N ALA A 245 13.53 1.89 55.05
CA ALA A 245 13.45 3.33 55.34
C ALA A 245 12.40 4.10 54.49
N MET A 246 11.70 3.41 53.58
CA MET A 246 10.57 3.98 52.80
C MET A 246 9.19 3.43 53.21
N GLU A 247 9.11 2.65 54.30
CA GLU A 247 7.83 2.22 54.87
C GLU A 247 7.36 3.21 55.95
N SER A 248 6.64 4.24 55.55
CA SER A 248 5.72 4.92 56.46
C SER A 248 4.38 5.23 55.81
N ILE A 249 3.78 4.24 55.14
CA ILE A 249 2.32 4.11 55.02
C ILE A 249 1.99 2.65 55.33
N ALA A 250 1.13 2.46 56.33
CA ALA A 250 0.91 1.25 57.13
C ALA A 250 0.68 -0.07 56.36
N ILE A 251 1.41 -1.12 56.75
CA ILE A 251 1.01 -2.52 56.57
C ILE A 251 1.16 -3.23 57.92
N GLN A 252 0.06 -3.73 58.49
CA GLN A 252 0.10 -4.71 59.57
C GLN A 252 0.33 -6.12 58.98
N PRO A 253 1.13 -6.98 59.63
CA PRO A 253 1.50 -8.28 59.08
C PRO A 253 0.47 -9.36 59.41
N CYS A 254 0.18 -10.22 58.43
CA CYS A 254 -0.34 -11.57 58.67
C CYS A 254 0.41 -12.55 57.74
N LEU A 255 1.11 -13.50 58.36
CA LEU A 255 1.86 -14.61 57.74
C LEU A 255 1.16 -15.95 58.09
N PRO A 256 1.50 -17.10 57.45
CA PRO A 256 0.59 -17.94 56.65
C PRO A 256 0.27 -19.30 57.32
N PRO A 257 -0.30 -20.29 56.60
CA PRO A 257 0.58 -21.41 56.20
C PRO A 257 0.23 -22.13 54.87
N GLY A 258 1.26 -22.74 54.24
CA GLY A 258 1.20 -24.14 53.75
C GLY A 258 0.94 -24.43 52.26
N ARG A 259 1.98 -24.93 51.56
CA ARG A 259 1.96 -25.74 50.30
C ARG A 259 1.05 -27.00 50.42
N PRO A 260 0.58 -27.71 49.34
CA PRO A 260 1.38 -28.17 48.18
C PRO A 260 0.68 -28.36 46.80
N VAL A 261 1.51 -28.69 45.80
CA VAL A 261 1.17 -29.20 44.44
C VAL A 261 0.67 -30.65 44.53
N PRO A 262 -0.36 -31.09 43.77
CA PRO A 262 -0.17 -32.21 42.82
C PRO A 262 -1.14 -32.29 41.61
N GLY A 263 -0.63 -32.84 40.49
CA GLY A 263 -1.08 -34.16 40.01
C GLY A 263 -2.32 -34.28 39.10
N SER A 264 -2.08 -34.87 37.92
CA SER A 264 -3.04 -35.43 36.95
C SER A 264 -4.17 -36.30 37.53
N SER A 265 -5.37 -36.25 36.93
CA SER A 265 -6.20 -37.45 36.69
C SER A 265 -7.39 -37.19 35.75
N ARG A 266 -7.62 -38.18 34.88
CA ARG A 266 -8.75 -38.36 33.96
C ARG A 266 -10.06 -38.56 34.74
N GLN A 267 -11.21 -38.14 34.20
CA GLN A 267 -12.39 -39.04 34.12
C GLN A 267 -13.47 -38.60 33.12
N ARG A 268 -14.35 -39.57 32.82
CA ARG A 268 -15.14 -39.81 31.60
C ARG A 268 -16.56 -39.19 31.63
N ILE A 269 -17.05 -38.89 30.42
CA ILE A 269 -18.34 -39.28 29.79
C ILE A 269 -19.59 -39.42 30.68
N ALA A 270 -20.64 -38.67 30.35
CA ALA A 270 -22.00 -39.21 30.20
C ALA A 270 -22.88 -38.30 29.31
N ALA A 271 -23.64 -38.95 28.42
CA ALA A 271 -24.48 -38.39 27.38
C ALA A 271 -25.86 -37.90 27.88
N ARG A 272 -26.53 -37.07 27.07
CA ARG A 272 -27.98 -37.14 26.82
C ARG A 272 -28.34 -36.28 25.60
N GLY A 273 -28.82 -36.94 24.54
CA GLY A 273 -29.40 -36.29 23.37
C GLY A 273 -30.90 -36.06 23.51
N VAL A 274 -31.47 -35.23 22.64
CA VAL A 274 -32.89 -35.28 22.24
C VAL A 274 -33.03 -34.72 20.81
N ALA A 275 -33.41 -35.63 19.91
CA ALA A 275 -34.42 -35.55 18.83
C ALA A 275 -34.62 -34.28 17.97
N SER A 276 -34.44 -34.46 16.65
CA SER A 276 -35.27 -33.89 15.54
C SER A 276 -36.68 -34.54 15.54
N PRO A 277 -37.72 -34.18 14.73
CA PRO A 277 -37.70 -33.60 13.35
C PRO A 277 -38.93 -32.65 13.10
N PRO A 278 -39.56 -32.50 11.90
CA PRO A 278 -39.15 -32.75 10.51
C PRO A 278 -39.38 -31.57 9.52
N SER A 279 -38.85 -31.81 8.33
CA SER A 279 -39.13 -31.23 7.01
C SER A 279 -40.60 -31.09 6.62
N SER A 280 -40.92 -30.10 5.77
CA SER A 280 -41.75 -30.32 4.59
C SER A 280 -41.44 -29.30 3.49
N ALA A 281 -41.34 -29.79 2.27
CA ALA A 281 -41.26 -29.04 1.04
C ALA A 281 -42.58 -29.21 0.26
N VAL A 282 -42.72 -28.39 -0.79
CA VAL A 282 -43.63 -28.51 -1.95
C VAL A 282 -44.97 -27.77 -1.83
N ALA A 283 -45.12 -26.65 -2.57
CA ALA A 283 -45.96 -26.57 -3.78
C ALA A 283 -46.27 -25.11 -4.18
N ALA A 284 -46.36 -24.90 -5.49
CA ALA A 284 -46.61 -23.65 -6.20
C ALA A 284 -48.00 -23.02 -5.99
N SER A 285 -48.16 -21.73 -6.31
CA SER A 285 -49.11 -21.25 -7.33
C SER A 285 -49.22 -19.71 -7.38
N ASN A 286 -49.58 -19.24 -8.58
CA ASN A 286 -49.82 -17.88 -9.04
C ASN A 286 -50.84 -17.07 -8.19
N SER A 287 -50.67 -15.74 -8.11
CA SER A 287 -51.67 -14.78 -8.63
C SER A 287 -51.32 -13.30 -8.37
N ARG A 288 -51.35 -12.53 -9.47
CA ARG A 288 -51.99 -11.22 -9.70
C ARG A 288 -52.01 -10.13 -8.59
N SER A 289 -51.36 -9.02 -8.97
CA SER A 289 -51.84 -7.62 -9.00
C SER A 289 -52.47 -6.99 -7.75
N LEU A 290 -51.88 -5.88 -7.30
CA LEU A 290 -52.63 -4.66 -7.00
C LEU A 290 -51.68 -3.45 -7.05
N GLY A 291 -52.01 -2.50 -7.92
CA GLY A 291 -51.38 -1.19 -7.94
C GLY A 291 -51.97 -0.29 -6.87
N LEU A 292 -51.20 0.73 -6.49
CA LEU A 292 -51.75 1.99 -5.99
C LEU A 292 -50.72 3.10 -6.21
N ALA A 293 -51.04 3.96 -7.17
CA ALA A 293 -50.49 5.28 -7.32
C ALA A 293 -51.15 6.22 -6.29
N VAL A 294 -50.36 7.06 -5.63
CA VAL A 294 -50.82 8.34 -5.08
C VAL A 294 -49.71 9.35 -5.32
N GLY A 295 -50.01 10.33 -6.18
CA GLY A 295 -49.19 11.52 -6.37
C GLY A 295 -49.55 12.59 -5.34
N PHE A 296 -48.62 13.50 -5.10
CA PHE A 296 -48.92 14.87 -4.68
C PHE A 296 -48.03 15.84 -5.47
N ALA A 297 -48.65 16.93 -5.89
CA ALA A 297 -48.18 17.87 -6.89
C ALA A 297 -47.65 19.18 -6.27
N ALA A 298 -46.83 19.86 -7.09
CA ALA A 298 -46.65 21.33 -7.26
C ALA A 298 -46.26 22.18 -6.03
N GLY A 299 -45.43 23.23 -6.12
CA GLY A 299 -44.81 23.96 -7.22
C GLY A 299 -44.49 25.41 -6.76
N LEU A 300 -43.56 26.09 -7.46
CA LEU A 300 -43.42 27.57 -7.70
C LEU A 300 -41.94 27.90 -7.99
N ARG A 301 -41.55 28.17 -9.27
CA ARG A 301 -41.42 29.47 -9.97
C ARG A 301 -40.38 30.42 -9.34
N GLY A 302 -39.25 30.73 -9.98
CA GLY A 302 -39.02 31.62 -11.15
C GLY A 302 -37.63 32.28 -10.92
N LEU A 303 -36.79 32.76 -11.85
CA LEU A 303 -36.98 33.48 -13.11
C LEU A 303 -35.73 33.30 -14.02
N ARG A 304 -35.94 33.53 -15.32
CA ARG A 304 -34.98 33.55 -16.44
C ARG A 304 -34.01 34.74 -16.39
N ILE A 305 -32.83 34.61 -17.03
CA ILE A 305 -32.24 35.60 -17.96
C ILE A 305 -31.30 34.88 -18.98
N VAL A 306 -31.23 35.48 -20.16
CA VAL A 306 -30.76 35.02 -21.47
C VAL A 306 -29.24 35.18 -21.66
N ALA A 307 -28.57 34.25 -22.35
CA ALA A 307 -27.37 34.57 -23.13
C ALA A 307 -27.24 33.69 -24.39
N LYS A 308 -27.00 34.37 -25.51
CA LYS A 308 -26.98 33.88 -26.91
C LYS A 308 -25.78 32.96 -27.17
N ARG A 309 -26.01 31.77 -27.75
CA ARG A 309 -24.98 30.98 -28.44
C ARG A 309 -24.88 31.44 -29.90
N ARG A 310 -23.73 31.98 -30.30
CA ARG A 310 -23.33 32.10 -31.72
C ARG A 310 -22.79 30.74 -32.16
N ALA A 311 -23.45 30.13 -33.13
CA ALA A 311 -22.94 28.99 -33.88
C ALA A 311 -22.10 29.49 -35.05
N SER A 312 -20.84 29.09 -35.11
CA SER A 312 -20.00 29.21 -36.30
C SER A 312 -19.68 27.81 -36.79
N ARG A 313 -20.41 27.34 -37.80
CA ARG A 313 -20.00 26.24 -38.66
C ARG A 313 -18.89 26.78 -39.57
N LEU A 314 -17.74 26.13 -39.63
CA LEU A 314 -16.88 26.23 -40.80
C LEU A 314 -16.22 24.89 -41.11
N ALA A 315 -16.53 24.44 -42.33
CA ALA A 315 -16.09 23.22 -42.95
C ALA A 315 -14.59 23.28 -43.26
N TRP A 316 -13.88 22.20 -42.97
CA TRP A 316 -12.50 21.98 -43.39
C TRP A 316 -12.51 21.33 -44.78
N ARG A 317 -12.15 22.09 -45.81
CA ARG A 317 -11.73 21.60 -47.13
C ARG A 317 -10.25 21.91 -47.30
N GLY A 318 -9.45 20.88 -47.56
CA GLY A 318 -8.00 21.01 -47.69
C GLY A 318 -7.53 21.72 -48.96
N ARG A 319 -6.26 22.16 -48.95
CA ARG A 319 -5.36 22.13 -50.10
C ARG A 319 -3.90 22.34 -49.68
N LYS A 320 -3.03 21.63 -50.39
CA LYS A 320 -1.55 21.68 -50.38
C LYS A 320 -1.04 23.05 -50.83
N GLY A 321 0.14 23.43 -50.34
CA GLY A 321 0.98 24.48 -50.94
C GLY A 321 2.35 24.55 -50.28
N HIS A 322 3.39 24.13 -51.01
CA HIS A 322 4.78 24.46 -50.71
C HIS A 322 5.06 25.92 -51.10
N GLY A 323 5.80 26.67 -50.29
CA GLY A 323 6.32 27.98 -50.64
C GLY A 323 7.43 28.42 -49.69
N ARG A 324 8.67 28.46 -50.19
CA ARG A 324 9.82 29.16 -49.58
C ARG A 324 9.60 30.67 -49.63
N LEU A 325 10.23 31.38 -48.68
CA LEU A 325 10.76 32.78 -48.68
C LEU A 325 10.67 33.26 -47.20
N ALA A 326 11.54 34.06 -46.61
CA ALA A 326 12.85 34.62 -46.91
C ALA A 326 13.44 35.10 -45.56
N GLY A 327 14.75 35.28 -45.48
CA GLY A 327 15.44 35.65 -44.24
C GLY A 327 15.00 36.98 -43.65
N VAL A 328 14.88 36.98 -42.31
CA VAL A 328 14.89 38.18 -41.47
C VAL A 328 16.04 37.98 -40.48
N GLN A 329 17.00 38.90 -40.51
CA GLN A 329 18.10 38.99 -39.54
C GLN A 329 17.52 39.22 -38.15
N LEU A 330 17.71 38.25 -37.25
CA LEU A 330 17.49 38.41 -35.82
C LEU A 330 18.68 39.18 -35.23
N GLN A 331 18.46 40.46 -34.94
CA GLN A 331 19.28 41.15 -33.93
C GLN A 331 18.94 40.56 -32.57
N ALA A 332 19.89 39.84 -32.00
CA ALA A 332 19.82 39.32 -30.64
C ALA A 332 20.00 40.48 -29.66
N THR A 333 18.89 40.98 -29.10
CA THR A 333 18.91 41.65 -27.80
C THR A 333 18.59 40.61 -26.74
N ALA A 334 19.58 40.32 -25.88
CA ALA A 334 19.42 39.51 -24.70
C ALA A 334 18.44 40.19 -23.72
N ALA A 335 17.15 39.89 -23.87
CA ALA A 335 16.18 40.09 -22.82
C ALA A 335 16.27 38.87 -21.89
N ALA A 336 16.52 39.11 -20.61
CA ALA A 336 16.38 38.09 -19.58
C ALA A 336 14.99 37.45 -19.73
N THR A 337 14.95 36.15 -19.98
CA THR A 337 13.73 35.35 -20.02
C THR A 337 13.06 35.45 -18.65
N GLU A 338 12.06 36.32 -18.52
CA GLU A 338 11.07 36.19 -17.46
C GLU A 338 10.45 34.80 -17.61
N ALA A 339 10.74 33.91 -16.66
CA ALA A 339 10.14 32.60 -16.61
C ALA A 339 8.62 32.81 -16.51
N THR A 340 7.89 32.46 -17.56
CA THR A 340 6.43 32.42 -17.50
C THR A 340 6.01 31.47 -16.37
N GLU A 341 5.13 31.93 -15.48
CA GLU A 341 4.62 31.15 -14.34
C GLU A 341 3.14 30.79 -14.56
N SER A 342 2.75 29.60 -14.12
CA SER A 342 1.35 29.17 -14.02
C SER A 342 1.12 28.41 -12.70
N GLU A 343 -0.14 28.22 -12.32
CA GLU A 343 -0.51 27.63 -11.04
C GLU A 343 -1.52 26.48 -11.19
N ALA A 344 -1.42 25.48 -10.31
CA ALA A 344 -2.40 24.40 -10.15
C ALA A 344 -2.45 23.95 -8.68
N ASP A 345 -3.51 23.25 -8.27
CA ASP A 345 -3.54 22.62 -6.95
C ASP A 345 -2.59 21.42 -6.91
N VAL A 346 -2.55 20.67 -8.02
CA VAL A 346 -1.74 19.46 -8.15
C VAL A 346 -1.04 19.42 -9.50
N VAL A 347 0.26 19.15 -9.49
CA VAL A 347 1.04 18.81 -10.68
C VAL A 347 1.39 17.32 -10.65
N VAL A 348 1.13 16.61 -11.76
CA VAL A 348 1.49 15.20 -11.92
C VAL A 348 2.58 15.06 -12.99
N ILE A 349 3.71 14.45 -12.61
CA ILE A 349 4.85 14.23 -13.50
C ILE A 349 4.70 12.85 -14.16
N GLY A 350 4.43 12.84 -15.46
CA GLY A 350 4.28 11.63 -16.28
C GLY A 350 2.84 11.15 -16.45
N SER A 351 2.46 10.84 -17.70
CA SER A 351 1.09 10.46 -18.09
C SER A 351 0.87 8.95 -18.23
N GLY A 352 1.65 8.13 -17.53
CA GLY A 352 1.32 6.70 -17.39
C GLY A 352 -0.03 6.48 -16.70
N LEU A 353 -0.54 5.25 -16.74
CA LEU A 353 -1.88 4.92 -16.23
C LEU A 353 -2.11 5.34 -14.77
N ALA A 354 -1.12 5.19 -13.88
CA ALA A 354 -1.24 5.63 -12.48
C ALA A 354 -1.33 7.16 -12.36
N GLY A 355 -0.50 7.89 -13.10
CA GLY A 355 -0.52 9.36 -13.14
C GLY A 355 -1.84 9.91 -13.69
N LEU A 356 -2.33 9.37 -14.80
CA LEU A 356 -3.63 9.76 -15.36
C LEU A 356 -4.80 9.38 -14.45
N THR A 357 -4.71 8.24 -13.76
CA THR A 357 -5.70 7.85 -12.74
C THR A 357 -5.72 8.82 -11.57
N CYS A 358 -4.55 9.09 -10.98
CA CYS A 358 -4.41 10.02 -9.87
C CYS A 358 -4.95 11.41 -10.25
N ALA A 359 -4.52 11.93 -11.40
CA ALA A 359 -4.97 13.22 -11.91
C ALA A 359 -6.48 13.25 -12.16
N GLY A 360 -7.02 12.23 -12.81
CA GLY A 360 -8.44 12.14 -13.14
C GLY A 360 -9.32 12.10 -11.89
N VAL A 361 -8.95 11.30 -10.89
CA VAL A 361 -9.69 11.20 -9.63
C VAL A 361 -9.65 12.52 -8.85
N LEU A 362 -8.49 13.18 -8.79
CA LEU A 362 -8.34 14.48 -8.12
C LEU A 362 -9.12 15.59 -8.84
N ALA A 363 -9.11 15.62 -10.18
CA ALA A 363 -9.92 16.54 -10.95
C ALA A 363 -11.43 16.27 -10.73
N ALA A 364 -11.84 15.01 -10.69
CA ALA A 364 -13.22 14.63 -10.36
C ALA A 364 -13.63 14.99 -8.93
N ALA A 365 -12.68 15.25 -8.03
CA ALA A 365 -12.87 15.78 -6.69
C ALA A 365 -12.81 17.33 -6.64
N GLY A 366 -12.66 17.99 -7.79
CA GLY A 366 -12.68 19.45 -7.93
C GLY A 366 -11.33 20.14 -7.79
N LYS A 367 -10.20 19.40 -7.78
CA LYS A 367 -8.85 20.00 -7.78
C LYS A 367 -8.46 20.46 -9.19
N SER A 368 -7.75 21.58 -9.29
CA SER A 368 -7.04 21.98 -10.51
C SER A 368 -5.80 21.10 -10.69
N VAL A 369 -5.78 20.27 -11.74
CA VAL A 369 -4.70 19.30 -11.99
C VAL A 369 -4.03 19.51 -13.34
N THR A 370 -2.70 19.57 -13.34
CA THR A 370 -1.89 19.61 -14.57
C THR A 370 -0.98 18.38 -14.64
N VAL A 371 -1.17 17.55 -15.67
CA VAL A 371 -0.30 16.41 -15.99
C VAL A 371 0.76 16.85 -17.00
N LEU A 372 2.02 16.52 -16.74
CA LEU A 372 3.16 16.90 -17.56
C LEU A 372 3.79 15.66 -18.17
N GLU A 373 3.70 15.55 -19.49
CA GLU A 373 4.24 14.43 -20.24
C GLU A 373 5.44 14.88 -21.07
N SER A 374 6.57 14.21 -20.89
CA SER A 374 7.79 14.48 -21.65
C SER A 374 7.65 14.10 -23.13
N HIS A 375 6.85 13.08 -23.43
CA HIS A 375 6.62 12.57 -24.77
C HIS A 375 5.57 13.39 -25.54
N TYR A 376 5.46 13.13 -26.85
CA TYR A 376 4.50 13.82 -27.72
C TYR A 376 3.10 13.19 -27.75
N VAL A 377 2.88 12.14 -26.98
CA VAL A 377 1.59 11.46 -26.76
C VAL A 377 1.55 10.93 -25.32
N PRO A 378 0.36 10.82 -24.71
CA PRO A 378 0.21 10.31 -23.35
C PRO A 378 0.23 8.77 -23.29
N GLY A 379 0.26 8.21 -22.07
CA GLY A 379 -0.02 6.78 -21.82
C GLY A 379 1.12 5.98 -21.22
N GLY A 380 2.35 6.50 -21.20
CA GLY A 380 3.52 5.80 -20.66
C GLY A 380 3.77 4.45 -21.36
N ALA A 381 3.67 3.34 -20.64
CA ALA A 381 3.81 2.00 -21.22
C ALA A 381 2.58 1.55 -22.04
N ALA A 382 1.39 2.09 -21.75
CA ALA A 382 0.16 1.86 -22.52
C ALA A 382 0.08 2.78 -23.75
N HIS A 383 1.18 2.85 -24.49
CA HIS A 383 1.34 3.75 -25.62
C HIS A 383 0.97 3.08 -26.94
N THR A 384 0.45 3.88 -27.87
CA THR A 384 0.17 3.48 -29.25
C THR A 384 0.95 4.38 -30.20
N PHE A 385 1.57 3.78 -31.22
CA PHE A 385 2.26 4.53 -32.28
C PHE A 385 1.80 4.07 -33.66
N ARG A 386 1.94 4.96 -34.64
CA ARG A 386 1.51 4.73 -36.03
C ARG A 386 2.74 4.66 -36.93
N ALA A 387 2.73 3.70 -37.86
CA ALA A 387 3.79 3.53 -38.83
C ALA A 387 3.21 3.28 -40.24
N ARG A 388 3.97 3.65 -41.27
CA ARG A 388 3.57 3.51 -42.68
C ARG A 388 4.52 2.58 -43.40
N ALA A 389 3.95 1.69 -44.20
CA ALA A 389 4.70 0.86 -45.14
C ALA A 389 4.78 1.53 -46.52
N LYS A 390 5.90 1.35 -47.22
CA LYS A 390 6.08 1.91 -48.56
C LYS A 390 5.09 1.26 -49.53
N GLY A 391 4.36 2.08 -50.29
CA GLY A 391 3.42 1.59 -51.30
C GLY A 391 2.05 1.16 -50.77
N ILE A 392 1.82 1.21 -49.45
CA ILE A 392 0.53 0.89 -48.82
C ILE A 392 -0.13 2.17 -48.33
N LYS A 393 -1.42 2.34 -48.63
CA LYS A 393 -2.20 3.51 -48.21
C LYS A 393 -2.88 3.23 -46.86
N GLY A 394 -2.51 3.99 -45.85
CA GLY A 394 -3.04 3.86 -44.49
C GLY A 394 -1.91 3.79 -43.47
N ASP A 395 -2.28 3.76 -42.19
CA ASP A 395 -1.35 3.64 -41.07
C ASP A 395 -1.54 2.26 -40.42
N PHE A 396 -0.45 1.63 -40.01
CA PHE A 396 -0.44 0.49 -39.10
C PHE A 396 -0.34 1.03 -37.67
N CYS A 397 -1.27 0.63 -36.81
CA CYS A 397 -1.38 1.11 -35.43
C CYS A 397 -0.89 0.02 -34.48
N PHE A 398 0.15 0.33 -33.71
CA PHE A 398 0.79 -0.64 -32.82
C PHE A 398 0.71 -0.18 -31.38
N ASP A 399 0.26 -1.07 -30.51
CA ASP A 399 0.43 -0.93 -29.07
C ASP A 399 1.84 -1.35 -28.67
N SER A 400 2.38 -0.73 -27.62
CA SER A 400 3.75 -0.97 -27.16
C SER A 400 3.84 -1.56 -25.74
N GLY A 401 2.74 -2.03 -25.17
CA GLY A 401 2.71 -2.51 -23.79
C GLY A 401 1.56 -3.48 -23.54
N PRO A 402 0.66 -3.21 -22.58
CA PRO A 402 -0.42 -4.14 -22.24
C PRO A 402 -1.32 -4.42 -23.45
N SER A 403 -1.67 -5.70 -23.65
CA SER A 403 -2.48 -6.20 -24.77
C SER A 403 -3.62 -7.13 -24.33
N LEU A 404 -3.72 -7.44 -23.03
CA LEU A 404 -4.71 -8.32 -22.44
C LEU A 404 -5.46 -7.58 -21.33
N TYR A 405 -6.79 -7.51 -21.44
CA TYR A 405 -7.65 -6.88 -20.46
C TYR A 405 -8.80 -7.82 -20.08
N GLY A 406 -9.27 -7.69 -18.84
CA GLY A 406 -10.43 -8.43 -18.34
C GLY A 406 -11.20 -7.59 -17.32
N GLY A 407 -12.50 -7.86 -17.22
CA GLY A 407 -13.40 -7.22 -16.27
C GLY A 407 -13.70 -5.74 -16.57
N LEU A 408 -13.68 -5.30 -17.83
CA LEU A 408 -13.87 -3.90 -18.23
C LEU A 408 -15.16 -3.63 -19.02
N SER A 409 -15.66 -4.58 -19.81
CA SER A 409 -16.93 -4.42 -20.55
C SER A 409 -18.17 -4.40 -19.63
N GLY A 410 -18.14 -5.17 -18.53
CA GLY A 410 -19.24 -5.27 -17.58
C GLY A 410 -19.49 -3.98 -16.79
N GLU A 411 -20.76 -3.67 -16.50
CA GLU A 411 -21.10 -2.52 -15.64
C GLU A 411 -20.73 -2.73 -14.16
N ARG A 412 -20.84 -3.97 -13.68
CA ARG A 412 -20.51 -4.38 -12.31
C ARG A 412 -19.22 -5.19 -12.35
N THR A 413 -18.16 -4.66 -11.74
CA THR A 413 -16.84 -5.28 -11.77
C THR A 413 -15.98 -4.69 -10.67
N SER A 414 -15.12 -5.51 -10.07
CA SER A 414 -14.12 -5.11 -9.09
C SER A 414 -12.88 -4.46 -9.72
N SER A 415 -12.84 -4.31 -11.05
CA SER A 415 -11.73 -3.73 -11.79
C SER A 415 -11.44 -2.28 -11.37
N PRO A 416 -10.22 -1.99 -10.85
CA PRO A 416 -9.83 -0.63 -10.50
C PRO A 416 -9.94 0.35 -11.68
N LEU A 417 -9.61 -0.11 -12.90
CA LEU A 417 -9.67 0.74 -14.10
C LEU A 417 -11.11 1.06 -14.50
N LYS A 418 -12.04 0.11 -14.37
CA LYS A 418 -13.46 0.41 -14.60
C LYS A 418 -13.99 1.42 -13.59
N HIS A 419 -13.61 1.31 -12.30
CA HIS A 419 -14.00 2.30 -11.30
C HIS A 419 -13.53 3.72 -11.69
N VAL A 420 -12.31 3.87 -12.19
CA VAL A 420 -11.81 5.16 -12.68
C VAL A 420 -12.69 5.68 -13.82
N TYR A 421 -13.02 4.85 -14.80
CA TYR A 421 -13.91 5.26 -15.87
C TYR A 421 -15.31 5.68 -15.39
N GLN A 422 -15.86 4.99 -14.39
CA GLN A 422 -17.12 5.38 -13.76
C GLN A 422 -17.03 6.73 -13.04
N ILE A 423 -15.93 6.97 -12.29
CA ILE A 423 -15.67 8.24 -11.60
C ILE A 423 -15.56 9.40 -12.59
N LEU A 424 -14.88 9.18 -13.72
CA LEU A 424 -14.69 10.16 -14.77
C LEU A 424 -15.95 10.33 -15.64
N GLY A 425 -16.81 9.31 -15.67
CA GLY A 425 -17.97 9.24 -16.57
C GLY A 425 -17.56 9.21 -18.04
N GLU A 426 -16.43 8.58 -18.35
CA GLU A 426 -15.84 8.42 -19.68
C GLU A 426 -15.20 7.04 -19.77
N GLU A 427 -15.42 6.31 -20.87
CA GLU A 427 -14.79 5.01 -21.13
C GLU A 427 -14.62 4.78 -22.64
N PRO A 428 -13.72 3.88 -23.09
CA PRO A 428 -13.68 3.47 -24.49
C PRO A 428 -14.81 2.49 -24.82
N GLU A 429 -15.04 2.26 -26.13
CA GLU A 429 -15.86 1.13 -26.58
C GLU A 429 -15.07 -0.17 -26.39
N TRP A 430 -15.70 -1.19 -25.82
CA TRP A 430 -15.08 -2.49 -25.56
C TRP A 430 -15.53 -3.53 -26.58
N ILE A 431 -14.57 -4.27 -27.14
CA ILE A 431 -14.78 -5.50 -27.88
C ILE A 431 -14.48 -6.66 -26.92
N THR A 432 -15.39 -7.63 -26.85
CA THR A 432 -15.22 -8.82 -26.01
C THR A 432 -14.87 -10.05 -26.84
N TYR A 433 -13.98 -10.89 -26.34
CA TYR A 433 -13.58 -12.16 -26.95
C TYR A 433 -13.30 -13.19 -25.86
N ASP A 434 -13.41 -14.48 -26.17
CA ASP A 434 -13.35 -15.55 -25.15
C ASP A 434 -12.13 -16.45 -25.29
N ARG A 435 -11.36 -16.36 -26.37
CA ARG A 435 -10.28 -17.32 -26.67
C ARG A 435 -8.90 -16.69 -26.71
N TRP A 436 -7.96 -17.47 -26.19
CA TRP A 436 -6.52 -17.27 -26.35
C TRP A 436 -5.87 -18.64 -26.58
N ASN A 437 -4.73 -18.67 -27.28
CA ASN A 437 -4.00 -19.92 -27.52
C ASN A 437 -2.69 -19.95 -26.75
N ALA A 438 -2.21 -21.14 -26.42
CA ALA A 438 -0.92 -21.36 -25.82
C ALA A 438 -0.22 -22.53 -26.52
N PHE A 439 0.91 -22.25 -27.16
CA PHE A 439 1.83 -23.29 -27.61
C PHE A 439 2.77 -23.61 -26.45
N ILE A 440 2.55 -24.76 -25.84
CA ILE A 440 3.33 -25.26 -24.69
C ILE A 440 4.21 -26.44 -25.13
N PRO A 441 5.20 -26.87 -24.33
CA PRO A 441 6.08 -27.99 -24.68
C PRO A 441 5.34 -29.28 -25.08
N GLU A 442 4.20 -29.54 -24.46
CA GLU A 442 3.35 -30.70 -24.71
C GLU A 442 2.48 -30.58 -25.98
N GLY A 443 2.36 -29.39 -26.56
CA GLY A 443 1.60 -29.13 -27.77
C GLY A 443 0.76 -27.85 -27.73
N GLU A 444 -0.25 -27.77 -28.59
CA GLU A 444 -1.14 -26.61 -28.68
C GLU A 444 -2.34 -26.75 -27.73
N ALA A 445 -2.43 -25.81 -26.78
CA ALA A 445 -3.49 -25.67 -25.79
C ALA A 445 -4.40 -24.48 -26.15
N ASN A 446 -5.25 -24.69 -27.17
CA ASN A 446 -6.26 -23.73 -27.59
C ASN A 446 -7.59 -24.00 -26.87
N ALA A 447 -8.08 -23.02 -26.11
CA ALA A 447 -9.35 -23.11 -25.39
C ALA A 447 -9.94 -21.71 -25.15
N ALA A 448 -11.27 -21.66 -25.01
CA ALA A 448 -11.89 -20.51 -24.38
C ALA A 448 -11.44 -20.36 -22.92
N ILE A 449 -11.37 -19.12 -22.47
CA ILE A 449 -11.18 -18.76 -21.07
C ILE A 449 -12.48 -19.09 -20.33
N GLY A 450 -12.34 -19.70 -19.16
CA GLY A 450 -13.46 -20.20 -18.38
C GLY A 450 -13.20 -21.59 -17.82
N TYR A 451 -14.05 -21.99 -16.89
CA TYR A 451 -13.94 -23.27 -16.21
C TYR A 451 -14.26 -24.45 -17.16
N GLU A 452 -15.27 -24.29 -18.01
CA GLU A 452 -15.83 -25.40 -18.80
C GLU A 452 -14.85 -25.95 -19.83
N GLU A 453 -14.25 -25.11 -20.67
CA GLU A 453 -13.30 -25.58 -21.68
C GLU A 453 -11.96 -26.00 -21.07
N PHE A 454 -11.53 -25.39 -19.95
CA PHE A 454 -10.35 -25.86 -19.24
C PHE A 454 -10.51 -27.31 -18.77
N VAL A 455 -11.63 -27.62 -18.11
CA VAL A 455 -11.91 -28.95 -17.55
C VAL A 455 -12.27 -29.97 -18.64
N SER A 456 -12.99 -29.56 -19.69
CA SER A 456 -13.46 -30.50 -20.73
C SER A 456 -12.48 -30.71 -21.89
N LYS A 457 -11.60 -29.74 -22.19
CA LYS A 457 -10.64 -29.82 -23.31
C LYS A 457 -9.19 -29.95 -22.84
N LEU A 458 -8.74 -29.08 -21.91
CA LEU A 458 -7.32 -29.00 -21.55
C LEU A 458 -6.90 -30.06 -20.53
N LEU A 459 -7.63 -30.20 -19.42
CA LEU A 459 -7.30 -31.20 -18.39
C LEU A 459 -7.26 -32.64 -18.93
N PRO A 460 -8.20 -33.13 -19.76
CA PRO A 460 -8.16 -34.50 -20.25
C PRO A 460 -7.01 -34.75 -21.23
N ARG A 461 -6.50 -33.69 -21.87
CA ARG A 461 -5.43 -33.78 -22.87
C ARG A 461 -4.05 -33.71 -22.25
N PHE A 462 -3.86 -32.86 -21.24
CA PHE A 462 -2.54 -32.54 -20.69
C PHE A 462 -2.37 -32.94 -19.22
N GLY A 463 -3.46 -33.10 -18.46
CA GLY A 463 -3.44 -33.49 -17.06
C GLY A 463 -3.32 -35.00 -16.86
N GLY A 464 -2.83 -35.40 -15.68
CA GLY A 464 -2.83 -36.78 -15.23
C GLY A 464 -4.23 -37.28 -14.80
N PRO A 465 -4.35 -38.57 -14.45
CA PRO A 465 -5.64 -39.20 -14.10
C PRO A 465 -6.41 -38.50 -12.97
N ASP A 466 -5.69 -37.94 -11.98
CA ASP A 466 -6.28 -37.26 -10.82
C ASP A 466 -6.46 -35.75 -11.03
N ALA A 467 -6.01 -35.20 -12.17
CA ALA A 467 -5.97 -33.75 -12.41
C ALA A 467 -7.34 -33.06 -12.25
N PRO A 468 -8.47 -33.63 -12.73
CA PRO A 468 -9.79 -33.05 -12.49
C PRO A 468 -10.11 -32.89 -11.00
N GLN A 469 -9.79 -33.88 -10.16
CA GLN A 469 -10.04 -33.80 -8.71
C GLN A 469 -9.08 -32.82 -8.03
N GLN A 470 -7.85 -32.66 -8.53
CA GLN A 470 -6.94 -31.65 -8.00
C GLN A 470 -7.40 -30.24 -8.35
N TRP A 471 -7.87 -30.04 -9.58
CA TRP A 471 -8.44 -28.78 -10.04
C TRP A 471 -9.68 -28.39 -9.24
N GLU A 472 -10.60 -29.34 -9.02
CA GLU A 472 -11.79 -29.12 -8.20
C GLU A 472 -11.41 -28.69 -6.76
N ARG A 473 -10.41 -29.34 -6.14
CA ARG A 473 -9.91 -28.92 -4.81
C ARG A 473 -9.31 -27.52 -4.83
N LEU A 474 -8.55 -27.17 -5.87
CA LEU A 474 -7.98 -25.85 -6.02
C LEU A 474 -9.09 -24.78 -6.13
N MET A 475 -10.05 -25.02 -7.02
CA MET A 475 -11.17 -24.10 -7.23
C MET A 475 -12.03 -23.96 -5.98
N ASN A 476 -12.39 -25.05 -5.30
CA ASN A 476 -13.15 -25.00 -4.04
C ASN A 476 -12.46 -24.17 -2.93
N ARG A 477 -11.12 -24.06 -2.97
CA ARG A 477 -10.38 -23.20 -2.03
C ARG A 477 -10.26 -21.76 -2.51
N ILE A 478 -10.13 -21.54 -3.82
CA ILE A 478 -9.89 -20.19 -4.34
C ILE A 478 -11.18 -19.37 -4.46
N ILE A 479 -12.31 -20.02 -4.73
CA ILE A 479 -13.61 -19.35 -4.94
C ILE A 479 -14.00 -18.47 -3.74
N PRO A 480 -13.98 -18.93 -2.48
CA PRO A 480 -14.33 -18.08 -1.34
C PRO A 480 -13.37 -16.90 -1.17
N MET A 481 -12.10 -17.06 -1.57
CA MET A 481 -11.09 -16.02 -1.49
C MET A 481 -11.29 -14.98 -2.60
N ALA A 482 -11.55 -15.44 -3.83
CA ALA A 482 -11.96 -14.61 -4.95
C ALA A 482 -13.24 -13.83 -4.62
N ASP A 483 -14.22 -14.46 -3.98
CA ASP A 483 -15.45 -13.83 -3.51
C ASP A 483 -15.19 -12.73 -2.47
N ALA A 484 -14.31 -13.01 -1.49
CA ALA A 484 -13.92 -12.01 -0.51
C ALA A 484 -13.22 -10.79 -1.14
N ILE A 485 -12.42 -10.99 -2.19
CA ILE A 485 -11.69 -9.91 -2.87
C ILE A 485 -12.60 -9.16 -3.85
N CYS A 486 -13.34 -9.87 -4.70
CA CYS A 486 -14.13 -9.26 -5.77
C CYS A 486 -15.46 -8.68 -5.28
N ASN A 487 -16.07 -9.28 -4.25
CA ASN A 487 -17.34 -8.83 -3.69
C ASN A 487 -17.21 -8.16 -2.32
N GLY A 488 -15.98 -8.02 -1.81
CA GLY A 488 -15.66 -7.26 -0.61
C GLY A 488 -15.62 -5.75 -0.85
N PRO A 489 -14.99 -4.98 0.06
CA PRO A 489 -14.72 -3.56 -0.15
C PRO A 489 -13.99 -3.30 -1.49
N PRO A 490 -14.39 -2.27 -2.27
CA PRO A 490 -13.86 -2.08 -3.62
C PRO A 490 -12.43 -1.54 -3.56
N PRO A 491 -11.47 -1.98 -4.40
CA PRO A 491 -10.07 -1.53 -4.32
C PRO A 491 -9.87 -0.01 -4.17
N SER A 492 -10.76 0.79 -4.77
CA SER A 492 -10.78 2.25 -4.68
C SER A 492 -11.04 2.84 -3.28
N PHE A 493 -11.41 2.04 -2.26
CA PHE A 493 -11.61 2.50 -0.87
C PHE A 493 -10.29 2.74 -0.12
N VAL A 494 -9.19 2.13 -0.59
CA VAL A 494 -7.91 2.06 0.12
C VAL A 494 -7.25 3.43 0.20
N ARG A 495 -6.72 3.76 1.39
CA ARG A 495 -5.89 4.93 1.69
C ARG A 495 -4.90 4.57 2.80
N GLU A 496 -3.81 5.32 2.93
CA GLU A 496 -2.66 5.01 3.78
C GLU A 496 -2.60 5.87 5.05
N ASP A 497 -3.74 6.41 5.47
CA ASP A 497 -3.87 7.17 6.71
C ASP A 497 -5.05 6.66 7.55
N LEU A 498 -5.20 7.22 8.75
CA LEU A 498 -6.24 6.84 9.71
C LEU A 498 -7.67 6.98 9.15
N GLY A 499 -7.87 7.77 8.09
CA GLY A 499 -9.13 7.87 7.37
C GLY A 499 -9.58 6.55 6.73
N VAL A 500 -8.68 5.56 6.56
CA VAL A 500 -9.05 4.24 6.04
C VAL A 500 -10.12 3.56 6.89
N ALA A 501 -10.14 3.80 8.21
CA ALA A 501 -11.18 3.26 9.08
C ALA A 501 -12.56 3.83 8.73
N ALA A 502 -12.62 5.12 8.37
CA ALA A 502 -13.86 5.79 7.98
C ALA A 502 -14.33 5.38 6.58
N THR A 503 -13.41 5.16 5.63
CA THR A 503 -13.78 4.65 4.29
C THR A 503 -14.17 3.18 4.33
N LEU A 504 -13.48 2.37 5.14
CA LEU A 504 -13.82 0.97 5.37
C LEU A 504 -15.16 0.80 6.10
N ALA A 505 -15.51 1.70 7.02
CA ALA A 505 -16.76 1.65 7.78
C ALA A 505 -18.01 1.57 6.88
N ARG A 506 -17.94 2.15 5.67
CA ARG A 506 -19.01 2.08 4.65
C ARG A 506 -19.28 0.67 4.13
N TYR A 507 -18.30 -0.21 4.28
CA TYR A 507 -18.30 -1.55 3.70
C TYR A 507 -18.25 -2.65 4.75
N LEU A 508 -18.53 -2.34 6.04
CA LEU A 508 -18.58 -3.35 7.11
C LEU A 508 -19.58 -4.48 6.81
N THR A 509 -20.70 -4.16 6.15
CA THR A 509 -21.70 -5.15 5.72
C THR A 509 -21.24 -5.99 4.52
N LYS A 510 -20.22 -5.54 3.79
CA LYS A 510 -19.59 -6.25 2.67
C LYS A 510 -18.29 -6.95 3.07
N LEU A 511 -17.86 -6.85 4.34
CA LEU A 511 -16.69 -7.60 4.81
C LEU A 511 -16.98 -9.09 4.82
N LYS A 512 -16.17 -9.84 4.07
CA LYS A 512 -16.24 -11.31 4.01
C LYS A 512 -15.07 -11.90 4.76
N SER A 513 -15.28 -13.04 5.40
CA SER A 513 -14.19 -13.79 6.05
C SER A 513 -13.26 -14.36 4.98
N ILE A 514 -11.95 -14.20 5.19
CA ILE A 514 -10.93 -14.84 4.35
C ILE A 514 -10.61 -16.18 5.00
N PRO A 515 -10.80 -17.32 4.31
CA PRO A 515 -10.45 -18.63 4.85
C PRO A 515 -8.96 -18.68 5.24
N GLY A 516 -8.68 -19.04 6.50
CA GLY A 516 -7.30 -19.07 7.02
C GLY A 516 -6.75 -17.71 7.46
N GLY A 517 -7.54 -16.64 7.39
CA GLY A 517 -7.18 -15.30 7.85
C GLY A 517 -6.59 -14.39 6.75
N PRO A 518 -6.55 -13.06 6.97
CA PRO A 518 -6.13 -12.09 5.94
C PRO A 518 -4.68 -12.27 5.48
N GLN A 519 -3.82 -12.88 6.28
CA GLN A 519 -2.42 -13.14 6.00
C GLN A 519 -2.26 -14.08 4.79
N LYS A 520 -3.24 -14.96 4.55
CA LYS A 520 -3.27 -15.84 3.38
C LYS A 520 -3.30 -15.08 2.06
N LEU A 521 -3.77 -13.84 2.03
CA LEU A 521 -3.78 -13.01 0.82
C LEU A 521 -2.39 -12.57 0.37
N SER A 522 -1.43 -12.49 1.30
CA SER A 522 -0.07 -12.02 1.04
C SER A 522 0.93 -13.17 0.90
N GLU A 523 0.54 -14.40 1.20
CA GLU A 523 1.40 -15.57 1.03
C GLU A 523 1.65 -15.87 -0.46
N PRO A 524 2.81 -16.45 -0.80
CA PRO A 524 3.07 -17.02 -2.12
C PRO A 524 1.97 -17.97 -2.58
N PHE A 525 1.54 -17.85 -3.83
CA PHE A 525 0.52 -18.72 -4.40
C PHE A 525 1.00 -20.17 -4.53
N SER A 526 2.31 -20.41 -4.61
CA SER A 526 2.87 -21.77 -4.53
C SER A 526 2.48 -22.49 -3.24
N GLN A 527 2.45 -21.77 -2.10
CA GLN A 527 2.00 -22.32 -0.83
C GLN A 527 0.50 -22.67 -0.89
N PHE A 528 -0.29 -21.86 -1.58
CA PHE A 528 -1.71 -22.13 -1.79
C PHE A 528 -1.95 -23.39 -2.63
N LEU A 529 -1.14 -23.60 -3.68
CA LEU A 529 -1.17 -24.81 -4.51
C LEU A 529 -0.80 -26.06 -3.69
N GLU A 530 0.21 -25.96 -2.83
CA GLU A 530 0.61 -27.03 -1.91
C GLU A 530 -0.50 -27.37 -0.90
N ASP A 531 -1.10 -26.34 -0.28
CA ASP A 531 -2.22 -26.50 0.65
C ASP A 531 -3.43 -27.16 -0.03
N ALA A 532 -3.69 -26.85 -1.30
CA ALA A 532 -4.72 -27.48 -2.13
C ALA A 532 -4.36 -28.91 -2.58
N LYS A 533 -3.15 -29.38 -2.28
CA LYS A 533 -2.58 -30.66 -2.73
C LYS A 533 -2.61 -30.79 -4.25
N VAL A 534 -2.17 -29.73 -4.93
CA VAL A 534 -1.92 -29.75 -6.37
C VAL A 534 -0.52 -30.33 -6.58
N THR A 535 -0.44 -31.52 -7.17
CA THR A 535 0.78 -32.23 -7.54
C THR A 535 0.86 -32.49 -9.04
N ASP A 536 -0.25 -32.37 -9.77
CA ASP A 536 -0.29 -32.53 -11.22
C ASP A 536 0.63 -31.50 -11.92
N PRO A 537 1.60 -31.94 -12.74
CA PRO A 537 2.55 -31.04 -13.38
C PRO A 537 1.88 -30.01 -14.31
N PHE A 538 0.85 -30.41 -15.06
CA PHE A 538 0.18 -29.51 -16.00
C PHE A 538 -0.53 -28.38 -15.25
N ILE A 539 -1.29 -28.69 -14.18
CA ILE A 539 -1.95 -27.64 -13.38
C ILE A 539 -0.92 -26.69 -12.76
N LYS A 540 0.20 -27.20 -12.22
CA LYS A 540 1.26 -26.35 -11.66
C LYS A 540 1.85 -25.42 -12.70
N ASN A 541 2.28 -25.97 -13.84
CA ASN A 541 2.89 -25.21 -14.92
C ASN A 541 1.92 -24.17 -15.49
N TRP A 542 0.64 -24.51 -15.61
CA TRP A 542 -0.40 -23.59 -16.06
C TRP A 542 -0.61 -22.42 -15.09
N MET A 543 -0.56 -22.68 -13.78
CA MET A 543 -0.66 -21.63 -12.75
C MET A 543 0.62 -20.78 -12.65
N ASP A 544 1.79 -21.40 -12.79
CA ASP A 544 3.07 -20.69 -12.86
C ASP A 544 3.14 -19.78 -14.08
N MET A 545 2.66 -20.25 -15.23
CA MET A 545 2.52 -19.44 -16.44
C MET A 545 1.66 -18.20 -16.17
N PHE A 546 0.46 -18.35 -15.61
CA PHE A 546 -0.40 -17.19 -15.33
C PHE A 546 0.21 -16.21 -14.33
N ALA A 547 0.78 -16.71 -13.23
CA ALA A 547 1.49 -15.87 -12.27
C ALA A 547 2.62 -15.10 -12.96
N PHE A 548 3.40 -15.78 -13.79
CA PHE A 548 4.50 -15.19 -14.54
C PHE A 548 4.04 -14.13 -15.54
N LEU A 549 2.96 -14.36 -16.27
CA LEU A 549 2.43 -13.37 -17.22
C LEU A 549 1.87 -12.10 -16.52
N LEU A 550 1.36 -12.24 -15.30
CA LEU A 550 0.83 -11.09 -14.54
C LEU A 550 1.93 -10.19 -13.97
N GLN A 551 3.00 -10.79 -13.43
CA GLN A 551 3.97 -10.07 -12.61
C GLN A 551 5.44 -10.41 -12.88
N GLY A 552 5.76 -11.15 -13.94
CA GLY A 552 7.13 -11.52 -14.30
C GLY A 552 7.78 -12.54 -13.34
N LEU A 553 6.98 -13.22 -12.52
CA LEU A 553 7.39 -14.16 -11.49
C LEU A 553 6.39 -15.32 -11.39
N PRO A 554 6.84 -16.60 -11.35
CA PRO A 554 5.96 -17.76 -11.13
C PRO A 554 5.23 -17.72 -9.78
N SER A 555 4.43 -18.75 -9.49
CA SER A 555 3.55 -18.79 -8.30
C SER A 555 4.27 -18.63 -6.96
N TYR A 556 5.57 -18.96 -6.89
CA TYR A 556 6.39 -18.76 -5.69
C TYR A 556 6.61 -17.28 -5.34
N GLY A 557 6.53 -16.39 -6.33
CA GLY A 557 6.65 -14.94 -6.12
C GLY A 557 5.31 -14.23 -6.08
N ALA A 558 4.23 -14.87 -6.53
CA ALA A 558 2.92 -14.24 -6.69
C ALA A 558 2.12 -14.21 -5.40
N PRO A 559 1.60 -13.05 -4.97
CA PRO A 559 0.71 -13.01 -3.82
C PRO A 559 -0.60 -13.70 -4.18
N THR A 560 -1.07 -14.52 -3.24
CA THR A 560 -2.30 -15.30 -3.37
C THR A 560 -3.53 -14.44 -3.66
N SER A 561 -3.58 -13.20 -3.16
CA SER A 561 -4.63 -12.22 -3.50
C SER A 561 -4.70 -11.89 -4.98
N MET A 562 -3.56 -11.71 -5.65
CA MET A 562 -3.51 -11.42 -7.08
C MET A 562 -4.04 -12.60 -7.90
N MET A 563 -3.61 -13.82 -7.54
CA MET A 563 -4.06 -15.03 -8.22
C MET A 563 -5.54 -15.33 -7.96
N ALA A 564 -6.04 -15.09 -6.74
CA ALA A 564 -7.47 -15.23 -6.44
C ALA A 564 -8.34 -14.20 -7.17
N TYR A 565 -7.89 -12.95 -7.29
CA TYR A 565 -8.55 -11.94 -8.10
C TYR A 565 -8.63 -12.40 -9.58
N MET A 566 -7.48 -12.77 -10.16
CA MET A 566 -7.40 -13.21 -11.55
C MET A 566 -8.27 -14.45 -11.79
N MET A 567 -8.13 -15.50 -10.97
CA MET A 567 -8.88 -16.73 -11.17
C MET A 567 -10.37 -16.56 -10.93
N GLY A 568 -10.76 -15.69 -10.00
CA GLY A 568 -12.16 -15.30 -9.79
C GLY A 568 -12.79 -14.68 -11.04
N ASP A 569 -12.03 -13.86 -11.77
CA ASP A 569 -12.51 -13.23 -13.00
C ASP A 569 -12.40 -14.15 -14.23
N MET A 570 -11.31 -14.91 -14.36
CA MET A 570 -11.03 -15.77 -15.52
C MET A 570 -11.79 -17.08 -15.54
N TYR A 571 -12.29 -17.57 -14.41
CA TYR A 571 -13.02 -18.84 -14.36
C TYR A 571 -14.51 -18.68 -14.03
N LYS A 572 -15.01 -17.45 -13.90
CA LYS A 572 -16.46 -17.22 -13.79
C LYS A 572 -17.18 -17.65 -15.06
N LYS A 573 -18.43 -18.06 -14.91
CA LYS A 573 -19.31 -18.39 -16.01
C LYS A 573 -19.51 -17.20 -16.96
N ASN A 574 -19.52 -17.46 -18.26
CA ASN A 574 -19.60 -16.42 -19.31
C ASN A 574 -18.51 -15.35 -19.22
N THR A 575 -17.32 -15.72 -18.72
CA THR A 575 -16.18 -14.82 -18.74
C THR A 575 -15.77 -14.47 -20.17
N CYS A 576 -15.16 -13.30 -20.32
CA CYS A 576 -14.55 -12.85 -21.55
C CYS A 576 -13.34 -11.97 -21.23
N LEU A 577 -12.46 -11.84 -22.21
CA LEU A 577 -11.46 -10.80 -22.27
C LEU A 577 -12.02 -9.59 -22.98
N ASP A 578 -11.43 -8.44 -22.65
CA ASP A 578 -11.78 -7.15 -23.20
C ASP A 578 -10.66 -6.60 -24.09
N PHE A 579 -11.06 -5.85 -25.11
CA PHE A 579 -10.15 -5.09 -25.96
C PHE A 579 -10.74 -3.71 -26.21
N PRO A 580 -10.02 -2.61 -25.94
CA PRO A 580 -10.49 -1.27 -26.27
C PRO A 580 -10.48 -1.10 -27.79
N LYS A 581 -11.63 -0.82 -28.39
CA LYS A 581 -11.71 -0.50 -29.82
C LYS A 581 -10.91 0.77 -30.10
N GLY A 582 -9.94 0.70 -30.99
CA GLY A 582 -8.89 1.71 -31.21
C GLY A 582 -7.59 1.46 -30.43
N GLY A 583 -7.45 0.32 -29.73
CA GLY A 583 -6.25 -0.06 -28.99
C GLY A 583 -5.98 0.82 -27.76
N ASN A 584 -4.73 0.86 -27.32
CA ASN A 584 -4.37 1.63 -26.13
C ASN A 584 -4.57 3.14 -26.27
N GLU A 585 -4.58 3.67 -27.49
CA GLU A 585 -4.92 5.06 -27.78
C GLU A 585 -6.34 5.39 -27.29
N ALA A 586 -7.31 4.48 -27.49
CA ALA A 586 -8.68 4.68 -27.02
C ALA A 586 -8.79 4.57 -25.50
N LEU A 587 -8.08 3.61 -24.90
CA LEU A 587 -8.00 3.40 -23.45
C LEU A 587 -7.44 4.65 -22.74
N VAL A 588 -6.25 5.10 -23.15
CA VAL A 588 -5.60 6.30 -22.60
C VAL A 588 -6.42 7.56 -22.94
N GLY A 589 -6.95 7.64 -24.16
CA GLY A 589 -7.77 8.76 -24.60
C GLY A 589 -9.02 8.94 -23.74
N ALA A 590 -9.65 7.86 -23.26
CA ALA A 590 -10.78 7.95 -22.34
C ALA A 590 -10.40 8.56 -20.98
N LEU A 591 -9.24 8.19 -20.43
CA LEU A 591 -8.71 8.79 -19.20
C LEU A 591 -8.42 10.29 -19.39
N VAL A 592 -7.81 10.67 -20.51
CA VAL A 592 -7.52 12.07 -20.84
C VAL A 592 -8.81 12.88 -20.99
N ARG A 593 -9.78 12.40 -21.78
CA ARG A 593 -11.09 13.06 -21.93
C ARG A 593 -11.81 13.20 -20.59
N GLY A 594 -11.74 12.17 -19.75
CA GLY A 594 -12.31 12.18 -18.41
C GLY A 594 -11.67 13.22 -17.51
N LEU A 595 -10.34 13.29 -17.49
CA LEU A 595 -9.59 14.34 -16.77
C LEU A 595 -9.98 15.74 -17.26
N GLU A 596 -9.99 15.98 -18.56
CA GLU A 596 -10.33 17.28 -19.17
C GLU A 596 -11.78 17.70 -18.89
N LYS A 597 -12.72 16.75 -18.90
CA LYS A 597 -14.13 16.96 -18.54
C LYS A 597 -14.31 17.49 -17.12
N HIS A 598 -13.42 17.11 -16.20
CA HIS A 598 -13.39 17.60 -14.82
C HIS A 598 -12.44 18.78 -14.61
N GLY A 599 -11.97 19.43 -15.69
CA GLY A 599 -11.20 20.67 -15.64
C GLY A 599 -9.69 20.50 -15.46
N GLY A 600 -9.18 19.28 -15.46
CA GLY A 600 -7.73 19.03 -15.51
C GLY A 600 -7.18 19.17 -16.93
N GLN A 601 -5.85 19.11 -17.07
CA GLN A 601 -5.18 19.21 -18.37
C GLN A 601 -3.97 18.28 -18.48
N VAL A 602 -3.66 17.86 -19.71
CA VAL A 602 -2.43 17.10 -20.03
C VAL A 602 -1.59 17.93 -21.00
N LEU A 603 -0.38 18.31 -20.57
CA LEU A 603 0.56 19.05 -21.38
C LEU A 603 1.65 18.11 -21.91
N LEU A 604 1.64 17.90 -23.23
CA LEU A 604 2.60 17.04 -23.94
C LEU A 604 3.87 17.81 -24.28
N LYS A 605 4.97 17.08 -24.47
CA LYS A 605 6.33 17.63 -24.71
C LYS A 605 6.78 18.61 -23.60
N LYS A 606 6.24 18.46 -22.39
CA LYS A 606 6.59 19.25 -21.22
C LYS A 606 7.45 18.41 -20.29
N HIS A 607 8.74 18.39 -20.59
CA HIS A 607 9.71 17.69 -19.78
C HIS A 607 9.98 18.48 -18.48
N VAL A 608 9.62 17.90 -17.34
CA VAL A 608 10.01 18.40 -16.01
C VAL A 608 11.51 18.19 -15.81
N GLU A 609 12.21 19.26 -15.44
CA GLU A 609 13.65 19.28 -15.15
C GLU A 609 13.92 19.22 -13.65
N GLU A 610 13.09 19.88 -12.82
CA GLU A 610 13.33 20.01 -11.38
C GLU A 610 12.00 20.07 -10.62
N VAL A 611 11.93 19.41 -9.46
CA VAL A 611 10.90 19.62 -8.44
C VAL A 611 11.34 20.77 -7.54
N LEU A 612 10.49 21.78 -7.39
CA LEU A 612 10.78 22.96 -6.60
C LEU A 612 10.42 22.71 -5.14
N VAL A 613 11.33 23.08 -4.22
CA VAL A 613 11.15 22.93 -2.78
C VAL A 613 11.32 24.29 -2.10
N GLU A 614 10.32 24.72 -1.34
CA GLU A 614 10.33 26.00 -0.62
C GLU A 614 9.76 25.81 0.78
N GLY A 615 10.48 26.28 1.81
CA GLY A 615 10.01 26.15 3.19
C GLY A 615 9.85 24.71 3.67
N GLY A 616 10.65 23.77 3.15
CA GLY A 616 10.62 22.36 3.55
C GLY A 616 9.47 21.53 2.96
N ARG A 617 8.78 22.04 1.92
CA ARG A 617 7.68 21.37 1.24
C ARG A 617 7.78 21.51 -0.27
N ALA A 618 7.09 20.65 -1.01
CA ALA A 618 6.95 20.79 -2.46
C ALA A 618 6.23 22.11 -2.82
N ALA A 619 6.73 22.79 -3.85
CA ALA A 619 6.25 24.11 -4.28
C ALA A 619 5.95 24.19 -5.78
N GLY A 620 6.02 23.06 -6.49
CA GLY A 620 5.75 22.96 -7.92
C GLY A 620 6.91 22.34 -8.68
N VAL A 621 6.99 22.62 -9.98
CA VAL A 621 8.03 22.08 -10.87
C VAL A 621 8.55 23.13 -11.84
N ARG A 622 9.79 22.95 -12.28
CA ARG A 622 10.39 23.67 -13.40
C ARG A 622 10.49 22.74 -14.61
N LEU A 623 10.08 23.24 -15.76
CA LEU A 623 10.23 22.56 -17.04
C LEU A 623 11.58 22.89 -17.67
N LYS A 624 12.05 22.01 -18.56
CA LYS A 624 13.30 22.18 -19.31
C LYS A 624 13.35 23.45 -20.18
N ASP A 625 12.19 24.01 -20.54
CA ASP A 625 12.08 25.28 -21.27
C ASP A 625 12.13 26.52 -20.35
N GLY A 626 12.33 26.30 -19.04
CA GLY A 626 12.40 27.34 -18.02
C GLY A 626 11.05 27.73 -17.40
N HIS A 627 9.92 27.30 -17.98
CA HIS A 627 8.59 27.57 -17.44
C HIS A 627 8.41 26.94 -16.05
N VAL A 628 7.76 27.66 -15.14
CA VAL A 628 7.51 27.20 -13.77
C VAL A 628 6.01 27.01 -13.57
N ILE A 629 5.64 25.87 -12.99
CA ILE A 629 4.27 25.57 -12.60
C ILE A 629 4.25 25.40 -11.09
N ARG A 630 3.65 26.36 -10.38
CA ARG A 630 3.50 26.37 -8.93
C ARG A 630 2.36 25.46 -8.52
N ALA A 631 2.60 24.62 -7.52
CA ALA A 631 1.58 23.79 -6.90
C ALA A 631 1.97 23.38 -5.47
N PRO A 632 1.02 23.37 -4.52
CA PRO A 632 1.26 22.86 -3.17
C PRO A 632 1.41 21.33 -3.14
N THR A 633 1.02 20.63 -4.21
CA THR A 633 1.14 19.18 -4.32
C THR A 633 1.76 18.78 -5.64
N VAL A 634 2.78 17.92 -5.58
CA VAL A 634 3.46 17.33 -6.72
C VAL A 634 3.41 15.81 -6.59
N VAL A 635 2.92 15.13 -7.63
CA VAL A 635 2.87 13.68 -7.72
C VAL A 635 3.84 13.21 -8.80
N SER A 636 4.82 12.39 -8.45
CA SER A 636 5.68 11.73 -9.43
C SER A 636 5.12 10.36 -9.81
N ASN A 637 4.77 10.20 -11.09
CA ASN A 637 4.50 8.90 -11.71
C ASN A 637 5.72 8.38 -12.50
N ALA A 638 6.87 9.06 -12.39
CA ALA A 638 8.11 8.58 -12.98
C ALA A 638 8.72 7.46 -12.12
N ASP A 639 9.54 6.62 -12.76
CA ASP A 639 10.38 5.64 -12.05
C ASP A 639 11.12 6.29 -10.87
N TRP A 640 11.32 5.56 -9.78
CA TRP A 640 11.92 6.12 -8.56
C TRP A 640 13.33 6.71 -8.80
N GLN A 641 14.13 6.15 -9.71
CA GLN A 641 15.45 6.70 -10.05
C GLN A 641 15.33 7.98 -10.86
N VAL A 642 14.33 8.04 -11.76
CA VAL A 642 14.03 9.27 -12.50
C VAL A 642 13.54 10.33 -11.53
N THR A 643 12.62 9.99 -10.64
CA THR A 643 12.11 10.87 -9.58
C THR A 643 13.23 11.45 -8.74
N LYS A 644 14.17 10.60 -8.30
CA LYS A 644 15.38 11.03 -7.59
C LYS A 644 16.21 12.04 -8.38
N SER A 645 16.33 11.89 -9.70
CA SER A 645 17.08 12.83 -10.55
C SER A 645 16.40 14.20 -10.73
N LEU A 646 15.11 14.32 -10.40
CA LEU A 646 14.37 15.58 -10.45
C LEU A 646 14.51 16.40 -9.15
N ILE A 647 15.08 15.81 -8.09
CA ILE A 647 15.31 16.51 -6.83
C ILE A 647 16.70 17.14 -6.86
N LYS A 648 16.76 18.46 -6.71
CA LYS A 648 18.03 19.18 -6.65
C LYS A 648 18.79 18.82 -5.37
N GLU A 649 20.06 18.51 -5.51
CA GLU A 649 20.93 18.17 -4.38
C GLU A 649 20.94 19.28 -3.31
N GLY A 650 20.70 18.90 -2.06
CA GLY A 650 20.62 19.78 -0.90
C GLY A 650 19.27 20.49 -0.73
N SER A 651 18.33 20.39 -1.67
CA SER A 651 17.03 21.06 -1.59
C SER A 651 16.03 20.37 -0.66
N ALA A 652 16.13 19.05 -0.52
CA ALA A 652 15.28 18.25 0.36
C ALA A 652 16.04 17.02 0.90
N PRO A 653 16.95 17.20 1.89
CA PRO A 653 17.85 16.15 2.36
C PRO A 653 17.14 14.86 2.81
N GLU A 654 16.01 14.98 3.52
CA GLU A 654 15.23 13.83 3.98
C GLU A 654 14.59 13.03 2.83
N LEU A 655 14.06 13.73 1.82
CA LEU A 655 13.52 13.08 0.62
C LEU A 655 14.64 12.42 -0.20
N GLU A 656 15.79 13.08 -0.31
CA GLU A 656 16.94 12.49 -1.00
C GLU A 656 17.42 11.21 -0.32
N ASP A 657 17.53 11.21 1.00
CA ASP A 657 17.90 10.01 1.77
C ASP A 657 16.85 8.90 1.62
N TYR A 658 15.57 9.27 1.72
CA TYR A 658 14.45 8.35 1.49
C TYR A 658 14.52 7.69 0.10
N LEU A 659 14.72 8.47 -0.97
CA LEU A 659 14.83 7.95 -2.35
C LEU A 659 16.13 7.15 -2.57
N LYS A 660 17.19 7.39 -1.79
CA LYS A 660 18.46 6.64 -1.83
C LYS A 660 18.35 5.28 -1.13
N THR A 661 17.57 5.18 -0.07
CA THR A 661 17.55 4.02 0.84
C THR A 661 16.36 3.09 0.59
N THR A 662 15.18 3.65 0.32
CA THR A 662 13.92 2.89 0.28
C THR A 662 13.90 1.79 -0.78
N TRP A 663 14.42 2.08 -1.99
CA TRP A 663 14.41 1.12 -3.10
C TRP A 663 15.71 0.31 -3.25
N LYS A 664 16.69 0.51 -2.37
CA LYS A 664 18.06 0.01 -2.53
C LYS A 664 18.14 -1.53 -2.58
N GLU A 665 17.30 -2.21 -1.83
CA GLU A 665 17.33 -3.67 -1.69
C GLU A 665 16.48 -4.39 -2.75
N TYR A 666 15.62 -3.67 -3.48
CA TYR A 666 14.79 -4.26 -4.52
C TYR A 666 15.61 -4.54 -5.77
N LYS A 667 15.53 -5.78 -6.27
CA LYS A 667 16.10 -6.14 -7.56
C LYS A 667 15.20 -5.63 -8.69
N LEU A 668 15.77 -5.39 -9.86
CA LEU A 668 14.99 -5.08 -11.06
C LEU A 668 14.56 -6.38 -11.75
N LEU A 669 13.35 -6.37 -12.32
CA LEU A 669 12.98 -7.34 -13.36
C LEU A 669 13.77 -7.05 -14.63
N LYS A 670 13.92 -8.07 -15.48
CA LYS A 670 14.61 -7.92 -16.77
C LYS A 670 13.73 -7.08 -17.73
N SER A 671 14.27 -6.81 -18.92
CA SER A 671 13.64 -5.98 -19.93
C SER A 671 12.91 -6.85 -20.99
N PHE A 672 12.58 -6.23 -22.12
CA PHE A 672 11.78 -6.80 -23.20
C PHE A 672 12.51 -6.69 -24.55
N ILE A 673 12.20 -7.62 -25.44
CA ILE A 673 12.28 -7.43 -26.89
C ILE A 673 10.86 -7.34 -27.43
N HIS A 674 10.58 -6.34 -28.25
CA HIS A 674 9.32 -6.18 -28.97
C HIS A 674 9.55 -6.36 -30.48
N LEU A 675 8.61 -7.02 -31.13
CA LEU A 675 8.50 -7.15 -32.58
C LEU A 675 7.11 -6.65 -33.00
N HIS A 676 7.09 -5.63 -33.85
CA HIS A 676 5.89 -5.05 -34.42
C HIS A 676 5.87 -5.28 -35.93
N LEU A 677 4.87 -6.00 -36.42
CA LEU A 677 4.75 -6.39 -37.82
C LEU A 677 3.47 -5.87 -38.45
N GLY A 678 3.59 -5.24 -39.62
CA GLY A 678 2.48 -5.13 -40.56
C GLY A 678 2.64 -6.21 -41.62
N PHE A 679 1.60 -7.00 -41.89
CA PHE A 679 1.67 -8.10 -42.85
C PHE A 679 0.36 -8.26 -43.64
N ARG A 680 0.44 -8.88 -44.82
CA ARG A 680 -0.72 -9.14 -45.68
C ARG A 680 -1.59 -10.28 -45.12
N GLY A 681 -2.91 -10.05 -45.08
CA GLY A 681 -3.90 -11.00 -44.56
C GLY A 681 -4.53 -11.92 -45.60
N ASP A 682 -4.01 -11.98 -46.83
CA ASP A 682 -4.61 -12.78 -47.90
C ASP A 682 -4.68 -14.28 -47.54
N GLY A 683 -5.89 -14.84 -47.50
CA GLY A 683 -6.12 -16.24 -47.14
C GLY A 683 -6.17 -16.54 -45.63
N LEU A 684 -6.01 -15.53 -44.77
CA LEU A 684 -6.24 -15.66 -43.32
C LEU A 684 -7.71 -15.34 -42.96
N PRO A 685 -8.21 -15.82 -41.81
CA PRO A 685 -9.52 -15.41 -41.30
C PRO A 685 -9.64 -13.89 -41.17
N SER A 686 -10.82 -13.35 -41.45
CA SER A 686 -11.08 -11.91 -41.44
C SER A 686 -11.22 -11.31 -40.04
N GLY A 687 -11.25 -12.15 -39.00
CA GLY A 687 -11.40 -11.74 -37.61
C GLY A 687 -11.13 -12.89 -36.66
N HIS A 688 -11.15 -12.59 -35.37
CA HIS A 688 -10.91 -13.53 -34.29
C HIS A 688 -11.83 -14.77 -34.39
N CYS A 689 -11.23 -15.96 -34.39
CA CYS A 689 -11.94 -17.23 -34.37
C CYS A 689 -11.10 -18.31 -33.66
N GLU A 690 -11.66 -19.53 -33.53
CA GLU A 690 -10.97 -20.65 -32.90
C GLU A 690 -9.68 -21.01 -33.66
N GLU A 691 -9.68 -20.98 -34.99
CA GLU A 691 -8.47 -21.28 -35.78
C GLU A 691 -7.44 -20.14 -35.78
N PHE A 692 -7.85 -18.90 -35.50
CA PHE A 692 -6.98 -17.73 -35.48
C PHE A 692 -7.35 -16.78 -34.33
N PRO A 693 -6.90 -17.09 -33.10
CA PRO A 693 -7.15 -16.24 -31.96
C PRO A 693 -6.35 -14.93 -32.06
N ALA A 694 -6.87 -13.87 -31.44
CA ALA A 694 -6.22 -12.55 -31.47
C ALA A 694 -5.01 -12.47 -30.55
N GLN A 695 -4.86 -13.44 -29.64
CA GLN A 695 -3.80 -13.50 -28.64
C GLN A 695 -3.29 -14.94 -28.54
N TRP A 696 -1.97 -15.12 -28.50
CA TRP A 696 -1.37 -16.40 -28.17
C TRP A 696 -0.04 -16.28 -27.46
N GLY A 697 0.30 -17.30 -26.66
CA GLY A 697 1.60 -17.45 -26.04
C GLY A 697 2.38 -18.61 -26.66
N VAL A 698 3.71 -18.51 -26.66
CA VAL A 698 4.63 -19.62 -27.01
C VAL A 698 5.61 -19.80 -25.87
N PHE A 699 5.64 -21.00 -25.29
CA PHE A 699 6.48 -21.37 -24.15
C PHE A 699 7.31 -22.60 -24.52
N ASN A 700 8.63 -22.45 -24.55
CA ASN A 700 9.53 -23.51 -25.03
C ASN A 700 9.86 -24.55 -23.95
N SER A 701 9.82 -24.17 -22.67
CA SER A 701 10.14 -25.03 -21.54
C SER A 701 9.41 -24.58 -20.27
N TRP A 702 9.05 -25.55 -19.43
CA TRP A 702 8.55 -25.32 -18.06
C TRP A 702 9.67 -25.22 -17.03
N SER A 703 10.91 -25.60 -17.38
CA SER A 703 12.01 -25.69 -16.40
C SER A 703 12.39 -24.35 -15.78
N ASP A 704 12.27 -23.26 -16.56
CA ASP A 704 12.56 -21.90 -16.12
C ASP A 704 11.77 -20.91 -16.98
N LEU A 705 10.64 -20.42 -16.46
CA LEU A 705 9.83 -19.41 -17.13
C LEU A 705 10.55 -18.05 -17.23
N GLU A 706 11.51 -17.79 -16.35
CA GLU A 706 12.26 -16.54 -16.29
C GLU A 706 13.50 -16.54 -17.19
N ALA A 707 13.77 -17.67 -17.86
CA ALA A 707 14.87 -17.80 -18.80
C ALA A 707 14.70 -16.83 -19.97
N PRO A 708 15.79 -16.16 -20.41
CA PRO A 708 15.75 -15.33 -21.60
C PRO A 708 15.20 -16.10 -22.79
N ARG A 709 14.24 -15.49 -23.49
CA ARG A 709 13.67 -16.07 -24.71
C ARG A 709 13.14 -17.51 -24.52
N ASN A 710 12.54 -17.78 -23.37
CA ASN A 710 11.74 -19.00 -23.18
C ASN A 710 10.28 -18.79 -23.60
N ALA A 711 9.73 -17.61 -23.31
CA ALA A 711 8.34 -17.26 -23.56
C ALA A 711 8.21 -16.07 -24.52
N VAL A 712 7.19 -16.11 -25.37
CA VAL A 712 6.74 -14.99 -26.21
C VAL A 712 5.23 -14.86 -26.10
N LEU A 713 4.74 -13.65 -25.87
CA LEU A 713 3.34 -13.30 -26.04
C LEU A 713 3.16 -12.59 -27.37
N VAL A 714 2.07 -12.92 -28.07
CA VAL A 714 1.74 -12.35 -29.37
C VAL A 714 0.30 -11.86 -29.36
N SER A 715 0.14 -10.61 -29.77
CA SER A 715 -1.16 -9.96 -29.98
C SER A 715 -1.30 -9.60 -31.45
N CYS A 716 -2.40 -10.02 -32.09
CA CYS A 716 -2.83 -9.60 -33.42
C CYS A 716 -4.15 -8.82 -33.30
N PRO A 717 -4.12 -7.58 -32.77
CA PRO A 717 -5.33 -6.87 -32.37
C PRO A 717 -6.23 -6.50 -33.55
N SER A 718 -5.69 -6.47 -34.78
CA SER A 718 -6.50 -6.28 -36.00
C SER A 718 -7.47 -7.43 -36.30
N MET A 719 -7.35 -8.57 -35.61
CA MET A 719 -8.37 -9.63 -35.64
C MET A 719 -9.62 -9.25 -34.83
N LEU A 720 -9.50 -8.31 -33.89
CA LEU A 720 -10.61 -7.77 -33.11
C LEU A 720 -11.09 -6.44 -33.69
N ASP A 721 -10.15 -5.56 -34.05
CA ASP A 721 -10.43 -4.24 -34.60
C ASP A 721 -9.68 -4.01 -35.93
N PRO A 722 -10.33 -4.22 -37.09
CA PRO A 722 -9.69 -4.10 -38.39
C PRO A 722 -9.22 -2.69 -38.73
N ASP A 723 -9.69 -1.64 -38.02
CA ASP A 723 -9.26 -0.25 -38.26
C ASP A 723 -7.81 0.02 -37.77
N LEU A 724 -7.20 -0.93 -37.05
CA LEU A 724 -5.81 -0.85 -36.61
C LEU A 724 -4.79 -1.12 -37.73
N ALA A 725 -5.24 -1.64 -38.87
CA ALA A 725 -4.40 -1.92 -40.02
C ALA A 725 -5.01 -1.39 -41.32
N PRO A 726 -4.20 -1.11 -42.36
CA PRO A 726 -4.74 -0.85 -43.69
C PRO A 726 -5.58 -2.03 -44.21
N PRO A 727 -6.58 -1.80 -45.08
CA PRO A 727 -7.40 -2.88 -45.64
C PRO A 727 -6.57 -4.02 -46.24
N GLY A 728 -6.96 -5.26 -45.93
CA GLY A 728 -6.26 -6.48 -46.37
C GLY A 728 -4.95 -6.78 -45.64
N HIS A 729 -4.65 -6.05 -44.56
CA HIS A 729 -3.46 -6.25 -43.74
C HIS A 729 -3.82 -6.42 -42.28
N HIS A 730 -2.87 -6.93 -41.51
CA HIS A 730 -2.95 -7.08 -40.07
C HIS A 730 -1.73 -6.45 -39.38
N VAL A 731 -1.90 -6.14 -38.11
CA VAL A 731 -0.82 -5.74 -37.19
C VAL A 731 -0.60 -6.82 -36.16
N VAL A 732 0.67 -7.12 -35.85
CA VAL A 732 1.08 -7.98 -34.74
C VAL A 732 2.05 -7.23 -33.84
N HIS A 733 1.90 -7.43 -32.52
CA HIS A 733 2.88 -7.10 -31.49
C HIS A 733 3.25 -8.39 -30.75
N ALA A 734 4.51 -8.83 -30.91
CA ALA A 734 5.08 -9.96 -30.19
C ALA A 734 6.17 -9.48 -29.22
N TYR A 735 6.23 -10.05 -28.02
CA TYR A 735 7.22 -9.64 -27.02
C TYR A 735 7.60 -10.74 -26.02
N THR A 736 8.83 -10.64 -25.50
CA THR A 736 9.30 -11.46 -24.37
C THR A 736 8.82 -10.86 -23.04
N PRO A 737 8.11 -11.59 -22.16
CA PRO A 737 7.56 -11.03 -20.92
C PRO A 737 8.62 -10.86 -19.83
N ALA A 738 9.33 -9.72 -19.81
CA ALA A 738 10.28 -9.33 -18.77
C ALA A 738 11.44 -10.33 -18.54
N THR A 739 11.93 -10.99 -19.60
CA THR A 739 13.00 -12.00 -19.52
C THR A 739 14.29 -11.62 -20.25
N GLU A 740 14.31 -10.54 -21.01
CA GLU A 740 15.50 -10.15 -21.77
C GLU A 740 16.50 -9.40 -20.89
N PRO A 741 17.71 -9.94 -20.64
CA PRO A 741 18.71 -9.30 -19.78
C PRO A 741 19.12 -7.93 -20.31
N TRP A 742 19.36 -6.95 -19.43
CA TRP A 742 19.79 -5.62 -19.85
C TRP A 742 21.29 -5.59 -20.19
N GLU A 743 22.07 -6.34 -19.42
CA GLU A 743 23.54 -6.43 -19.47
C GLU A 743 24.00 -6.83 -20.88
N ASP A 744 23.21 -7.69 -21.50
CA ASP A 744 23.32 -8.15 -22.87
C ASP A 744 23.28 -7.03 -23.94
N TRP A 745 22.75 -5.86 -23.59
CA TRP A 745 22.52 -4.73 -24.50
C TRP A 745 23.16 -3.42 -24.05
N ALA A 746 23.57 -3.34 -22.78
CA ALA A 746 23.95 -2.09 -22.12
C ALA A 746 25.07 -1.33 -22.84
N ASP A 747 26.10 -2.07 -23.23
CA ASP A 747 27.36 -1.53 -23.78
C ASP A 747 27.43 -1.62 -25.31
N LEU A 748 26.39 -2.15 -25.96
CA LEU A 748 26.37 -2.29 -27.42
C LEU A 748 26.00 -0.97 -28.08
N ASP A 749 26.88 -0.43 -28.93
CA ASP A 749 26.55 0.71 -29.78
C ASP A 749 25.47 0.34 -30.82
N GLU A 750 24.43 1.18 -30.94
CA GLU A 750 23.25 0.94 -31.78
C GLU A 750 23.61 0.90 -33.28
N GLY A 751 24.71 1.56 -33.67
CA GLY A 751 25.23 1.55 -35.03
C GLY A 751 26.06 0.29 -35.38
N SER A 752 26.56 -0.42 -34.37
CA SER A 752 27.51 -1.52 -34.53
C SER A 752 26.92 -2.74 -35.24
N SER A 753 27.78 -3.53 -35.88
CA SER A 753 27.39 -4.82 -36.47
C SER A 753 26.96 -5.83 -35.41
N GLU A 754 27.54 -5.77 -34.21
CA GLU A 754 27.21 -6.64 -33.09
C GLU A 754 25.79 -6.39 -32.58
N TYR A 755 25.42 -5.13 -32.32
CA TYR A 755 24.06 -4.77 -31.95
C TYR A 755 23.04 -5.21 -33.01
N LYS A 756 23.35 -4.96 -34.29
CA LYS A 756 22.48 -5.37 -35.41
C LYS A 756 22.30 -6.89 -35.47
N LYS A 757 23.38 -7.66 -35.29
CA LYS A 757 23.32 -9.12 -35.24
C LYS A 757 22.48 -9.61 -34.07
N LYS A 758 22.70 -9.09 -32.87
CA LYS A 758 21.93 -9.47 -31.68
C LYS A 758 20.45 -9.10 -31.80
N LYS A 759 20.16 -7.93 -32.38
CA LYS A 759 18.80 -7.49 -32.71
C LYS A 759 18.13 -8.42 -33.72
N GLN A 760 18.87 -8.88 -34.73
CA GLN A 760 18.39 -9.86 -35.69
C GLN A 760 18.09 -11.22 -35.02
N GLU A 761 18.98 -11.73 -34.16
CA GLU A 761 18.75 -12.98 -33.42
C GLU A 761 17.51 -12.89 -32.50
N ALA A 762 17.33 -11.75 -31.83
CA ALA A 762 16.15 -11.49 -31.00
C ALA A 762 14.87 -11.38 -31.85
N ARG A 763 14.96 -10.76 -33.02
CA ARG A 763 13.89 -10.70 -34.01
C ARG A 763 13.49 -12.10 -34.45
N ASP A 764 14.46 -12.93 -34.86
CA ASP A 764 14.19 -14.27 -35.42
C ASP A 764 13.50 -15.17 -34.40
N PHE A 765 13.87 -15.03 -33.12
CA PHE A 765 13.19 -15.72 -32.03
C PHE A 765 11.71 -15.30 -31.92
N LEU A 766 11.40 -14.00 -31.87
CA LEU A 766 10.01 -13.52 -31.83
C LEU A 766 9.24 -13.90 -33.11
N TYR A 767 9.90 -13.87 -34.26
CA TYR A 767 9.33 -14.25 -35.54
C TYR A 767 8.83 -15.70 -35.52
N SER A 768 9.62 -16.60 -34.94
CA SER A 768 9.25 -18.01 -34.82
C SER A 768 7.96 -18.24 -34.02
N ALA A 769 7.69 -17.37 -33.03
CA ALA A 769 6.47 -17.42 -32.24
C ALA A 769 5.24 -16.94 -33.01
N VAL A 770 5.40 -15.89 -33.84
CA VAL A 770 4.32 -15.43 -34.72
C VAL A 770 4.04 -16.47 -35.82
N ALA A 771 5.09 -17.10 -36.34
CA ALA A 771 5.01 -18.11 -37.38
C ALA A 771 4.28 -19.40 -36.97
N LYS A 772 4.07 -19.64 -35.66
CA LYS A 772 3.21 -20.72 -35.17
C LYS A 772 1.77 -20.60 -35.69
N GLN A 773 1.28 -19.37 -35.81
CA GLN A 773 -0.08 -19.06 -36.28
C GLN A 773 -0.09 -18.62 -37.75
N VAL A 774 1.03 -18.10 -38.26
CA VAL A 774 1.19 -17.63 -39.66
C VAL A 774 2.43 -18.28 -40.29
N PRO A 775 2.37 -19.53 -40.79
CA PRO A 775 3.57 -20.27 -41.21
C PRO A 775 4.39 -19.63 -42.34
N ASP A 776 3.75 -18.88 -43.23
CA ASP A 776 4.34 -18.17 -44.38
C ASP A 776 4.57 -16.67 -44.09
N LEU A 777 4.79 -16.30 -42.82
CA LEU A 777 4.88 -14.92 -42.36
C LEU A 777 5.95 -14.10 -43.10
N GLU A 778 7.12 -14.67 -43.41
CA GLU A 778 8.22 -13.99 -44.15
C GLU A 778 7.75 -13.40 -45.49
N ASP A 779 6.93 -14.13 -46.23
CA ASP A 779 6.44 -13.69 -47.53
C ASP A 779 5.34 -12.61 -47.42
N ARG A 780 4.76 -12.44 -46.22
CA ARG A 780 3.63 -11.55 -45.94
C ARG A 780 4.04 -10.21 -45.35
N VAL A 781 5.19 -10.11 -44.67
CA VAL A 781 5.58 -8.90 -43.95
C VAL A 781 5.86 -7.74 -44.91
N VAL A 782 5.22 -6.61 -44.62
CA VAL A 782 5.34 -5.35 -45.37
C VAL A 782 5.93 -4.21 -44.51
N LEU A 783 5.96 -4.39 -43.20
CA LEU A 783 6.53 -3.48 -42.22
C LEU A 783 7.05 -4.27 -41.02
N GLU A 784 8.28 -4.00 -40.61
CA GLU A 784 8.91 -4.62 -39.45
C GLU A 784 9.59 -3.56 -38.59
N LEU A 785 9.32 -3.58 -37.29
CA LEU A 785 9.97 -2.74 -36.30
C LEU A 785 10.33 -3.59 -35.07
N VAL A 786 11.55 -3.45 -34.58
CA VAL A 786 12.06 -4.21 -33.44
C VAL A 786 12.52 -3.25 -32.33
N GLY A 787 11.93 -3.40 -31.15
CA GLY A 787 12.30 -2.68 -29.93
C GLY A 787 13.18 -3.55 -29.03
N THR A 788 14.28 -2.97 -28.52
CA THR A 788 15.23 -3.66 -27.63
C THR A 788 15.21 -3.03 -26.23
N PRO A 789 15.90 -3.56 -25.21
CA PRO A 789 15.98 -2.92 -23.89
C PRO A 789 16.43 -1.46 -23.95
N ARG A 790 17.33 -1.10 -24.88
CA ARG A 790 17.73 0.29 -25.14
C ARG A 790 16.56 1.16 -25.64
N THR A 791 15.68 0.59 -26.47
CA THR A 791 14.45 1.25 -26.95
C THR A 791 13.50 1.53 -25.78
N HIS A 792 13.27 0.55 -24.91
CA HIS A 792 12.44 0.69 -23.71
C HIS A 792 12.99 1.76 -22.77
N ARG A 793 14.30 1.74 -22.49
CA ARG A 793 14.97 2.79 -21.69
C ARG A 793 14.75 4.17 -22.29
N ARG A 794 14.83 4.32 -23.61
CA ARG A 794 14.65 5.62 -24.28
C ARG A 794 13.22 6.15 -24.17
N PHE A 795 12.22 5.32 -24.45
CA PHE A 795 10.82 5.77 -24.52
C PHE A 795 10.15 5.83 -23.14
N LEU A 796 10.39 4.86 -22.27
CA LEU A 796 9.80 4.83 -20.93
C LEU A 796 10.63 5.63 -19.92
N ARG A 797 11.87 6.00 -20.28
CA ARG A 797 12.85 6.66 -19.40
C ARG A 797 13.21 5.84 -18.16
N LYS A 798 12.81 4.57 -18.12
CA LYS A 798 13.13 3.64 -17.05
C LYS A 798 14.60 3.20 -17.14
N PRO A 799 15.34 3.18 -16.02
CA PRO A 799 16.65 2.55 -15.95
C PRO A 799 16.61 1.14 -16.54
N SER A 800 17.60 0.81 -17.37
CA SER A 800 17.73 -0.50 -18.01
C SER A 800 16.53 -0.97 -18.87
N GLY A 801 15.54 -0.12 -19.13
CA GLY A 801 14.31 -0.53 -19.81
C GLY A 801 13.54 -1.61 -19.05
N THR A 802 13.69 -1.69 -17.72
CA THR A 802 13.11 -2.72 -16.86
C THR A 802 11.58 -2.74 -16.91
N TYR A 803 10.98 -3.92 -16.70
CA TYR A 803 9.55 -4.02 -16.44
C TYR A 803 9.15 -3.29 -15.14
N GLY A 804 10.01 -3.34 -14.13
CA GLY A 804 9.77 -2.74 -12.82
C GLY A 804 10.59 -3.44 -11.75
N LEU A 805 10.21 -3.24 -10.50
CA LEU A 805 10.86 -3.89 -9.35
C LEU A 805 10.42 -5.35 -9.27
N ARG A 806 11.36 -6.23 -8.94
CA ARG A 806 11.11 -7.63 -8.61
C ARG A 806 10.69 -7.69 -7.14
N VAL A 807 9.43 -8.01 -6.91
CA VAL A 807 8.82 -8.12 -5.58
C VAL A 807 8.28 -9.53 -5.42
N GLN A 808 8.73 -10.24 -4.39
CA GLN A 808 8.29 -11.61 -4.12
C GLN A 808 7.43 -11.64 -2.87
N ALA A 809 6.22 -12.19 -2.97
CA ALA A 809 5.35 -12.39 -1.81
C ALA A 809 6.11 -13.04 -0.63
N PRO A 810 5.96 -12.56 0.63
CA PRO A 810 5.03 -11.53 1.10
C PRO A 810 5.62 -10.10 1.11
N GLU A 811 6.73 -9.85 0.42
CA GLU A 811 7.32 -8.51 0.29
C GLU A 811 6.32 -7.54 -0.35
N MET A 812 6.32 -6.30 0.12
CA MET A 812 5.47 -5.22 -0.37
C MET A 812 6.33 -4.05 -0.82
N LEU A 813 5.85 -3.29 -1.79
CA LEU A 813 6.46 -2.02 -2.18
C LEU A 813 6.15 -0.91 -1.16
N PRO A 814 6.94 0.17 -1.15
CA PRO A 814 6.63 1.37 -0.38
C PRO A 814 5.28 1.98 -0.75
N GLY A 815 4.69 2.72 0.18
CA GLY A 815 3.47 3.49 -0.04
C GLY A 815 3.69 4.74 -0.91
N HIS A 816 2.68 5.61 -0.95
CA HIS A 816 2.62 6.74 -1.90
C HIS A 816 3.04 8.08 -1.29
N LYS A 817 3.16 8.16 0.05
CA LYS A 817 3.62 9.34 0.78
C LYS A 817 5.14 9.33 0.92
N THR A 818 5.74 10.51 0.84
CA THR A 818 7.17 10.71 1.07
C THR A 818 7.39 11.60 2.31
N PRO A 819 8.63 11.69 2.84
CA PRO A 819 8.93 12.62 3.93
C PRO A 819 8.76 14.10 3.57
N LEU A 820 8.81 14.46 2.29
CA LEU A 820 8.60 15.84 1.86
C LEU A 820 7.11 16.15 1.76
N GLU A 821 6.64 17.09 2.58
CA GLU A 821 5.24 17.53 2.56
C GLU A 821 4.83 18.00 1.16
N GLY A 822 3.66 17.56 0.70
CA GLY A 822 3.14 17.87 -0.63
C GLY A 822 3.81 17.09 -1.78
N PHE A 823 4.78 16.21 -1.52
CA PHE A 823 5.39 15.36 -2.52
C PHE A 823 4.94 13.90 -2.39
N HIS A 824 4.36 13.35 -3.45
CA HIS A 824 3.82 12.00 -3.50
C HIS A 824 4.39 11.22 -4.70
N MET A 825 4.32 9.90 -4.61
CA MET A 825 4.70 9.00 -5.70
C MET A 825 3.54 8.05 -6.03
N CYS A 826 3.44 7.65 -7.30
CA CYS A 826 2.56 6.57 -7.75
C CYS A 826 3.18 5.81 -8.92
N GLY A 827 2.58 4.69 -9.29
CA GLY A 827 3.03 3.84 -10.40
C GLY A 827 3.59 2.52 -9.90
N ASP A 828 4.40 1.87 -10.73
CA ASP A 828 4.90 0.52 -10.47
C ASP A 828 6.11 0.45 -9.51
N SER A 829 6.62 1.59 -9.05
CA SER A 829 7.61 1.67 -7.98
C SER A 829 6.98 1.74 -6.57
N THR A 830 5.65 1.88 -6.49
CA THR A 830 4.87 1.97 -5.25
C THR A 830 3.86 0.82 -5.17
N ALA A 831 3.39 0.49 -3.96
CA ALA A 831 2.37 -0.54 -3.78
C ALA A 831 1.12 -0.22 -4.61
N PRO A 832 0.44 -1.22 -5.20
CA PRO A 832 0.70 -2.66 -5.14
C PRO A 832 1.76 -3.19 -6.13
N GLY A 833 2.22 -2.39 -7.10
CA GLY A 833 3.28 -2.78 -8.05
C GLY A 833 2.87 -2.79 -9.52
N ILE A 834 3.44 -3.75 -10.27
CA ILE A 834 3.36 -3.86 -11.73
C ILE A 834 2.04 -4.47 -12.24
N GLY A 835 1.69 -4.13 -13.49
CA GLY A 835 0.47 -4.59 -14.17
C GLY A 835 -0.66 -3.57 -14.12
N VAL A 836 -1.55 -3.58 -15.12
CA VAL A 836 -2.59 -2.54 -15.29
C VAL A 836 -3.47 -2.35 -14.05
N PRO A 837 -4.06 -3.40 -13.43
CA PRO A 837 -4.87 -3.22 -12.22
C PRO A 837 -4.09 -2.63 -11.06
N ALA A 838 -2.84 -3.07 -10.89
CA ALA A 838 -1.96 -2.66 -9.82
C ALA A 838 -1.53 -1.19 -9.93
N VAL A 839 -1.07 -0.75 -11.12
CA VAL A 839 -0.67 0.66 -11.33
C VAL A 839 -1.87 1.61 -11.26
N VAL A 840 -3.04 1.21 -11.76
CA VAL A 840 -4.26 2.01 -11.62
C VAL A 840 -4.66 2.12 -10.14
N MET A 841 -4.58 1.02 -9.38
CA MET A 841 -4.83 1.05 -7.94
C MET A 841 -3.83 1.97 -7.21
N SER A 842 -2.54 1.96 -7.60
CA SER A 842 -1.55 2.89 -7.07
C SER A 842 -1.94 4.36 -7.32
N GLY A 843 -2.35 4.71 -8.54
CA GLY A 843 -2.86 6.05 -8.85
C GLY A 843 -4.07 6.45 -7.99
N HIS A 844 -4.97 5.49 -7.75
CA HIS A 844 -6.13 5.66 -6.89
C HIS A 844 -5.75 5.94 -5.42
N ILE A 845 -4.89 5.11 -4.84
CA ILE A 845 -4.43 5.25 -3.45
C ILE A 845 -3.70 6.59 -3.28
N CYS A 846 -2.87 6.97 -4.24
CA CYS A 846 -2.19 8.26 -4.25
C CYS A 846 -3.19 9.43 -4.20
N ALA A 847 -4.22 9.43 -5.06
CA ALA A 847 -5.27 10.44 -5.03
C ALA A 847 -6.03 10.45 -3.69
N ASN A 848 -6.36 9.27 -3.16
CA ASN A 848 -7.09 9.14 -1.89
C ASN A 848 -6.31 9.69 -0.69
N ASN A 849 -4.97 9.59 -0.72
CA ASN A 849 -4.07 10.15 0.28
C ASN A 849 -3.97 11.68 0.23
N ILE A 850 -4.23 12.29 -0.93
CA ILE A 850 -4.24 13.74 -1.14
C ILE A 850 -5.62 14.31 -0.77
N MET A 851 -6.69 13.54 -0.98
CA MET A 851 -8.06 13.91 -0.64
C MET A 851 -8.36 13.77 0.87
N SER A 852 -9.20 14.68 1.36
CA SER A 852 -9.90 14.49 2.62
C SER A 852 -10.86 13.30 2.55
N VAL A 853 -11.24 12.76 3.72
CA VAL A 853 -12.21 11.64 3.79
C VAL A 853 -13.57 12.00 3.14
N PRO A 854 -14.14 13.20 3.35
CA PRO A 854 -15.39 13.58 2.67
C PRO A 854 -15.29 13.66 1.14
N GLU A 855 -14.20 14.22 0.60
CA GLU A 855 -13.94 14.23 -0.85
C GLU A 855 -13.85 12.80 -1.39
N HIS A 856 -13.10 11.93 -0.70
CA HIS A 856 -12.99 10.52 -1.07
C HIS A 856 -14.35 9.80 -1.03
N TRP A 857 -15.20 10.09 -0.04
CA TRP A 857 -16.56 9.53 -0.01
C TRP A 857 -17.40 9.94 -1.22
N GLN A 858 -17.33 11.20 -1.66
CA GLN A 858 -18.02 11.65 -2.87
C GLN A 858 -17.50 10.95 -4.12
N ILE A 859 -16.21 10.65 -4.19
CA ILE A 859 -15.63 9.85 -5.28
C ILE A 859 -16.15 8.42 -5.25
N LEU A 860 -16.22 7.78 -4.07
CA LEU A 860 -16.75 6.43 -3.92
C LEU A 860 -18.23 6.33 -4.33
N ASP A 861 -19.02 7.39 -4.15
CA ASP A 861 -20.43 7.45 -4.55
C ASP A 861 -20.64 7.41 -6.07
N LYS A 862 -19.58 7.68 -6.86
CA LYS A 862 -19.63 7.60 -8.33
C LYS A 862 -19.40 6.18 -8.86
N ILE A 863 -18.93 5.27 -8.02
CA ILE A 863 -18.68 3.88 -8.38
C ILE A 863 -20.01 3.11 -8.31
N LYS A 864 -20.36 2.41 -9.40
CA LYS A 864 -21.55 1.55 -9.43
C LYS A 864 -21.35 0.34 -8.50
N ASP A 865 -22.44 -0.30 -8.07
CA ASP A 865 -22.33 -1.54 -7.30
C ASP A 865 -21.56 -2.59 -8.12
N TRP A 866 -20.41 -3.03 -7.59
CA TRP A 866 -19.47 -3.90 -8.29
C TRP A 866 -19.67 -5.38 -7.98
N THR A 867 -20.57 -5.71 -7.06
CA THR A 867 -20.78 -7.10 -6.63
C THR A 867 -21.42 -7.91 -7.75
N THR A 868 -20.85 -9.09 -7.97
CA THR A 868 -21.31 -10.08 -8.95
C THR A 868 -21.38 -11.44 -8.29
N GLU A 869 -22.43 -12.21 -8.56
CA GLU A 869 -22.44 -13.63 -8.17
C GLU A 869 -21.27 -14.33 -8.89
N LEU A 870 -20.35 -14.89 -8.11
CA LEU A 870 -19.31 -15.76 -8.65
C LEU A 870 -19.95 -17.14 -8.85
N GLU A 871 -20.70 -17.28 -9.94
CA GLU A 871 -21.04 -18.59 -10.48
C GLU A 871 -19.82 -19.08 -11.27
N ILE A 872 -19.18 -20.15 -10.79
CA ILE A 872 -18.06 -20.85 -11.44
C ILE A 872 -18.53 -22.23 -11.88
#